data_AF-A0A233V946-F1
#
_entry.id   AF-A0A233V946-F1
#
_cell.length_a   1.000
_cell.length_b   1.000
_cell.length_c   1.000
_cell.angle_alpha   90.00
_cell.angle_beta   90.00
_cell.angle_gamma   90.00
#
_symmetry.space_group_name_H-M   'P 1'
#
loop_
_entity.id
_entity.type
_entity.pdbx_description
1 polymer ?
#
loop_
_entity_poly.entity_id
_entity_poly.type
_entity_poly.pdbx_seq_one_letter_code
_entity_poly.pdbx_strand_id
1 'polypeptide(L)'
;MKKRFLSLIIALAMMVGVFTPLIASAADEEKTTNSVTLHKLIMDKATLDAWNYKQVEKDGYNGTQNLDQLKALNSLAGKDIKQIAGAYFAVKYNSGDNKDKYVTIKTDTKETEKPEYGAVDSLDAELPDGFELLAGLTKEDGIKFTTKGLKGDFLIEEIHDKSTYFNKETGNILTDMKAVPVDITLPLINNDGPVTDAHVYPKNTEEKPEIDKNFLKDNDLTAAEKEAADKIKAGADYKNYQEKKATAKAEIGKKIPYEVKTKIPAKSKLKTAYWSDEMTEGLQYNNDLEVTIGGAKADAGDYKVTTDKNTNGFRIELTQAGLDKVNGKDEAVEVKLTYSATVKSITVVDIPEANDITFHYGNNKPGEGNTPIPTKPNDNGDLTVKKTWADGTPAKDEWASFKLVNAQTGEEIGTVKFETKENAGKLETTTTYTPNAKYKPIGNEKTITGPETKTEQGNVWSFTWKGLDKELQYKVEEDNNMNQTAHFTKGENGEILITNNKDNNPKPLNPTEPKVVLGGKKFVKTDENGKRLAGAEFFVKKTVTEEGKQVDKYLVATKKDEQEVKDAKAALDKAVEEYNALTAEQQEGQEGKTKKAAIDTAQDAYNKAFIKNATAYTWVNAPKEGEADNRVVLTSDGQGRFEITGLEYGEYKLEEKTAPKGFAKLNGDIGFTVAKGSYDGDAAKEFKYEETLAKDQTQTYGQQVINKKVSIPQTGGIGTIIFTAIGLAIMASAVIAIKKRQATEAR
;
A
#
# COMPACT_ATOMS: atom_id res chain seq x y z
N MET A 1 -33.40 40.87 8.15
CA MET A 1 -32.03 41.39 8.34
C MET A 1 -31.34 40.54 9.38
N LYS A 2 -30.26 39.87 8.96
CA LYS A 2 -29.53 38.84 9.70
C LYS A 2 -28.74 39.46 10.85
N LYS A 3 -29.01 39.04 12.08
CA LYS A 3 -28.15 39.28 13.24
C LYS A 3 -26.92 38.37 13.09
N ARG A 4 -25.79 38.95 12.68
CA ARG A 4 -24.48 38.31 12.79
C ARG A 4 -24.03 38.50 14.24
N PHE A 5 -24.04 37.43 15.03
CA PHE A 5 -23.31 37.36 16.28
C PHE A 5 -21.82 37.36 15.93
N LEU A 6 -21.16 38.52 16.06
CA LEU A 6 -19.69 38.57 16.06
C LEU A 6 -19.23 38.09 17.44
N SER A 7 -18.43 37.04 17.41
CA SER A 7 -17.69 36.46 18.53
C SER A 7 -16.71 37.50 19.10
N LEU A 8 -17.06 38.13 20.22
CA LEU A 8 -16.11 38.83 21.09
C LEU A 8 -15.38 37.78 21.94
N ILE A 9 -14.25 37.26 21.44
CA ILE A 9 -13.31 36.48 22.25
C ILE A 9 -12.08 37.36 22.47
N ILE A 10 -12.17 38.10 23.57
CA ILE A 10 -11.11 38.83 24.23
C ILE A 10 -9.96 37.84 24.45
N ALA A 11 -8.86 38.03 23.70
CA ALA A 11 -7.55 37.66 24.19
C ALA A 11 -7.37 38.27 25.58
N LEU A 12 -6.53 37.70 26.45
CA LEU A 12 -6.34 38.12 27.85
C LEU A 12 -5.82 39.59 27.95
N ALA A 13 -6.65 40.54 27.54
CA ALA A 13 -6.45 41.96 27.36
C ALA A 13 -7.77 42.56 27.83
N MET A 14 -7.85 42.67 29.16
CA MET A 14 -8.60 43.68 29.88
C MET A 14 -9.46 44.59 29.01
N MET A 15 -10.80 44.44 29.06
CA MET A 15 -11.68 45.57 28.76
C MET A 15 -11.50 46.61 29.88
N VAL A 16 -10.45 47.44 29.78
CA VAL A 16 -10.24 48.59 30.66
C VAL A 16 -10.79 49.82 29.94
N GLY A 17 -11.77 50.46 30.59
CA GLY A 17 -12.45 51.64 30.08
C GLY A 17 -11.48 52.80 29.81
N VAL A 18 -11.82 53.59 28.80
CA VAL A 18 -11.19 54.85 28.44
C VAL A 18 -11.18 55.77 29.66
N PHE A 19 -10.07 55.83 30.40
CA PHE A 19 -9.83 56.89 31.38
C PHE A 19 -9.05 58.01 30.71
N THR A 20 -9.71 59.16 30.55
CA THR A 20 -9.06 60.44 30.23
C THR A 20 -8.02 60.77 31.31
N PRO A 21 -6.77 61.13 30.95
CA PRO A 21 -5.73 61.39 31.94
C PRO A 21 -5.98 62.73 32.66
N LEU A 22 -6.12 62.67 33.98
CA LEU A 22 -5.97 63.87 34.82
C LEU A 22 -4.48 64.21 34.90
N ILE A 23 -4.14 65.44 34.52
CA ILE A 23 -2.80 66.00 34.48
C ILE A 23 -2.25 66.11 35.91
N ALA A 24 -1.09 65.51 36.17
CA ALA A 24 -0.22 65.88 37.28
C ALA A 24 1.25 65.77 36.83
N SER A 25 1.96 66.90 36.90
CA SER A 25 3.35 67.04 36.46
C SER A 25 4.34 66.36 37.42
N ALA A 26 5.06 65.37 36.91
CA ALA A 26 6.41 64.97 37.30
C ALA A 26 7.02 64.38 36.03
N ALA A 27 8.30 64.67 35.76
CA ALA A 27 9.06 64.33 34.54
C ALA A 27 8.47 63.15 33.74
N ASP A 28 8.01 63.42 32.51
CA ASP A 28 7.37 62.46 31.60
C ASP A 28 8.33 61.31 31.24
N GLU A 29 8.44 60.31 32.13
CA GLU A 29 8.72 58.95 31.69
C GLU A 29 7.49 58.49 30.91
N GLU A 30 7.64 58.39 29.59
CA GLU A 30 6.57 58.01 28.68
C GLU A 30 6.00 56.65 29.13
N LYS A 31 4.77 56.66 29.65
CA LYS A 31 4.00 55.47 30.06
C LYS A 31 3.88 54.52 28.88
N THR A 32 4.73 53.49 28.83
CA THR A 32 4.92 52.64 27.65
C THR A 32 4.94 51.16 28.03
N THR A 33 4.43 50.33 27.12
CA THR A 33 4.71 48.89 27.11
C THR A 33 5.91 48.71 26.19
N ASN A 34 7.05 48.36 26.77
CA ASN A 34 8.30 48.18 26.03
C ASN A 34 8.30 46.87 25.26
N SER A 35 7.70 45.82 25.83
CA SER A 35 7.65 44.52 25.20
C SER A 35 6.36 43.77 25.47
N VAL A 36 6.01 42.89 24.53
CA VAL A 36 4.95 41.90 24.68
C VAL A 36 5.55 40.53 24.40
N THR A 37 5.58 39.65 25.39
CA THR A 37 6.01 38.26 25.27
C THR A 37 4.79 37.36 25.05
N LEU A 38 4.76 36.69 23.92
CA LEU A 38 3.70 35.74 23.55
C LEU A 38 4.12 34.32 23.89
N HIS A 39 3.30 33.66 24.70
CA HIS A 39 3.46 32.28 25.14
C HIS A 39 2.38 31.41 24.49
N LYS A 40 2.77 30.60 23.50
CA LYS A 40 1.82 29.71 22.83
C LYS A 40 1.55 28.48 23.67
N LEU A 41 0.28 28.29 24.07
CA LEU A 41 -0.13 27.20 24.94
C LEU A 41 -0.86 26.08 24.21
N ILE A 42 -0.66 24.84 24.66
CA ILE A 42 -1.46 23.66 24.33
C ILE A 42 -2.09 23.10 25.60
N MET A 43 -3.34 22.66 25.48
CA MET A 43 -4.09 21.94 26.50
C MET A 43 -5.10 20.99 25.84
N ASP A 44 -5.69 20.09 26.63
CA ASP A 44 -6.79 19.26 26.16
C ASP A 44 -8.08 20.08 25.89
N LYS A 45 -9.01 19.50 25.13
CA LYS A 45 -10.29 20.13 24.76
C LYS A 45 -11.12 20.55 25.97
N ALA A 46 -11.23 19.69 26.97
CA ALA A 46 -12.03 19.98 28.16
C ALA A 46 -11.49 21.20 28.93
N THR A 47 -10.18 21.31 29.02
CA THR A 47 -9.46 22.42 29.64
C THR A 47 -9.62 23.70 28.83
N LEU A 48 -9.51 23.62 27.50
CA LEU A 48 -9.74 24.76 26.61
C LEU A 48 -11.19 25.26 26.73
N ASP A 49 -12.17 24.37 26.69
CA ASP A 49 -13.60 24.69 26.77
C ASP A 49 -13.96 25.34 28.10
N ALA A 50 -13.46 24.78 29.21
CA ALA A 50 -13.66 25.29 30.56
C ALA A 50 -12.87 26.59 30.85
N TRP A 51 -12.04 27.08 29.92
CA TRP A 51 -11.26 28.30 30.12
C TRP A 51 -12.16 29.52 30.32
N ASN A 52 -12.10 30.12 31.51
CA ASN A 52 -12.85 31.32 31.87
C ASN A 52 -11.89 32.46 32.24
N TYR A 53 -11.68 33.39 31.31
CA TYR A 53 -10.75 34.51 31.50
C TYR A 53 -11.11 35.40 32.70
N LYS A 54 -12.40 35.60 32.98
CA LYS A 54 -12.85 36.42 34.11
C LYS A 54 -12.46 35.81 35.46
N GLN A 55 -12.39 34.48 35.52
CA GLN A 55 -11.93 33.82 36.74
C GLN A 55 -10.40 33.91 36.87
N VAL A 56 -9.67 33.78 35.76
CA VAL A 56 -8.21 33.94 35.73
C VAL A 56 -7.80 35.36 36.17
N GLU A 57 -8.52 36.39 35.73
CA GLU A 57 -8.34 37.77 36.21
C GLU A 57 -8.62 37.91 37.72
N LYS A 58 -9.72 37.32 38.21
CA LYS A 58 -10.04 37.33 39.65
C LYS A 58 -9.00 36.62 40.51
N ASP A 59 -8.35 35.61 39.96
CA ASP A 59 -7.30 34.86 40.66
C ASP A 59 -5.97 35.64 40.70
N GLY A 60 -5.87 36.78 40.02
CA GLY A 60 -4.73 37.70 40.12
C GLY A 60 -3.97 37.93 38.83
N TYR A 61 -4.45 37.46 37.67
CA TYR A 61 -3.83 37.81 36.39
C TYR A 61 -3.99 39.31 36.06
N ASN A 62 -2.89 40.00 35.82
CA ASN A 62 -2.85 41.43 35.47
C ASN A 62 -1.90 41.76 34.30
N GLY A 63 -1.45 40.74 33.55
CA GLY A 63 -0.61 40.88 32.35
C GLY A 63 0.89 40.85 32.59
N THR A 64 1.36 40.90 33.85
CA THR A 64 2.80 40.82 34.19
C THR A 64 3.28 39.39 34.47
N GLN A 65 2.35 38.46 34.68
CA GLN A 65 2.67 37.08 35.03
C GLN A 65 3.34 36.40 33.86
N ASN A 66 4.50 35.78 34.08
CA ASN A 66 5.08 34.80 33.17
C ASN A 66 4.35 33.45 33.25
N LEU A 67 4.77 32.45 32.46
CA LEU A 67 4.06 31.16 32.39
C LEU A 67 3.91 30.48 33.75
N ASP A 68 4.96 30.43 34.56
CA ASP A 68 4.93 29.75 35.86
C ASP A 68 3.98 30.46 36.83
N GLN A 69 4.01 31.79 36.84
CA GLN A 69 3.10 32.62 37.63
C GLN A 69 1.64 32.47 37.17
N LEU A 70 1.39 32.37 35.86
CA LEU A 70 0.07 32.09 35.31
C LEU A 70 -0.44 30.72 35.76
N LYS A 71 0.41 29.68 35.70
CA LYS A 71 0.05 28.32 36.11
C LYS A 71 -0.22 28.20 37.61
N ALA A 72 0.37 29.07 38.42
CA ALA A 72 0.15 29.09 39.86
C ALA A 72 -1.22 29.68 40.28
N LEU A 73 -1.96 30.32 39.35
CA LEU A 73 -3.29 30.86 39.65
C LEU A 73 -4.29 29.75 39.95
N ASN A 74 -5.17 29.97 40.93
CA ASN A 74 -6.06 28.94 41.49
C ASN A 74 -6.90 28.20 40.42
N SER A 75 -7.42 28.89 39.41
CA SER A 75 -8.23 28.28 38.33
C SER A 75 -7.43 27.47 37.31
N LEU A 76 -6.10 27.57 37.34
CA LEU A 76 -5.17 26.93 36.40
C LEU A 76 -4.23 25.93 37.09
N ALA A 77 -4.07 26.02 38.40
CA ALA A 77 -3.22 25.14 39.19
C ALA A 77 -3.57 23.66 38.97
N GLY A 78 -2.55 22.87 38.63
CA GLY A 78 -2.67 21.42 38.39
C GLY A 78 -3.23 21.02 37.01
N LYS A 79 -3.58 21.98 36.13
CA LYS A 79 -3.99 21.67 34.75
C LYS A 79 -2.78 21.37 33.87
N ASP A 80 -2.93 20.43 32.93
CA ASP A 80 -1.89 20.15 31.93
C ASP A 80 -1.88 21.24 30.86
N ILE A 81 -1.07 22.27 31.08
CA ILE A 81 -0.86 23.39 30.16
C ILE A 81 0.61 23.37 29.73
N LYS A 82 0.84 23.21 28.43
CA LYS A 82 2.20 23.15 27.86
C LYS A 82 2.46 24.38 27.01
N GLN A 83 3.68 24.89 27.06
CA GLN A 83 4.13 25.91 26.13
C GLN A 83 4.87 25.26 24.97
N ILE A 84 4.69 25.78 23.75
CA ILE A 84 5.30 25.21 22.54
C ILE A 84 6.18 26.22 21.79
N ALA A 85 7.28 25.70 21.25
CA ALA A 85 8.08 26.37 20.24
C ALA A 85 7.56 26.06 18.82
N GLY A 86 7.91 26.88 17.84
CA GLY A 86 7.62 26.62 16.43
C GLY A 86 6.25 27.07 15.92
N ALA A 87 5.46 27.80 16.71
CA ALA A 87 4.26 28.48 16.20
C ALA A 87 4.63 29.87 15.70
N TYR A 88 4.23 30.23 14.47
CA TYR A 88 4.57 31.52 13.87
C TYR A 88 3.50 32.58 14.18
N PHE A 89 3.93 33.73 14.67
CA PHE A 89 3.06 34.87 14.96
C PHE A 89 3.53 36.13 14.26
N ALA A 90 2.60 36.99 13.86
CA ALA A 90 2.90 38.29 13.27
C ALA A 90 1.98 39.39 13.83
N VAL A 91 2.54 40.57 14.08
CA VAL A 91 1.81 41.72 14.59
C VAL A 91 1.24 42.55 13.43
N LYS A 92 -0.02 42.96 13.54
CA LYS A 92 -0.74 43.85 12.60
C LYS A 92 -1.34 45.04 13.32
N TYR A 93 -1.41 46.17 12.62
CA TYR A 93 -2.21 47.30 13.06
C TYR A 93 -3.70 46.97 12.95
N ASN A 94 -4.46 47.23 14.02
CA ASN A 94 -5.92 47.06 14.07
C ASN A 94 -6.67 48.41 14.02
N SER A 95 -5.93 49.52 14.01
CA SER A 95 -6.43 50.90 14.01
C SER A 95 -5.53 51.83 13.20
N GLY A 96 -6.00 53.04 12.93
CA GLY A 96 -5.25 54.08 12.20
C GLY A 96 -5.10 53.82 10.70
N ASP A 97 -4.25 54.63 10.04
CA ASP A 97 -4.04 54.61 8.58
C ASP A 97 -3.38 53.32 8.07
N ASN A 98 -2.69 52.59 8.96
CA ASN A 98 -2.05 51.31 8.66
C ASN A 98 -2.92 50.11 9.00
N LYS A 99 -4.20 50.29 9.35
CA LYS A 99 -5.09 49.19 9.73
C LYS A 99 -5.03 48.03 8.71
N ASP A 100 -5.03 46.81 9.23
CA ASP A 100 -4.93 45.53 8.53
C ASP A 100 -3.55 45.23 7.90
N LYS A 101 -2.57 46.12 8.05
CA LYS A 101 -1.18 45.90 7.60
C LYS A 101 -0.31 45.29 8.69
N TYR A 102 0.68 44.50 8.30
CA TYR A 102 1.69 43.93 9.19
C TYR A 102 2.70 44.98 9.61
N VAL A 103 3.06 44.96 10.90
CA VAL A 103 4.05 45.85 11.48
C VAL A 103 5.44 45.42 11.04
N THR A 104 6.26 46.38 10.60
CA THR A 104 7.70 46.21 10.42
C THR A 104 8.47 47.07 11.42
N ILE A 105 9.69 46.66 11.75
CA ILE A 105 10.59 47.38 12.65
C ILE A 105 11.97 47.46 12.02
N LYS A 106 12.62 48.61 12.15
CA LYS A 106 13.97 48.81 11.62
C LYS A 106 15.01 48.21 12.56
N THR A 107 15.83 47.32 12.02
CA THR A 107 16.76 46.45 12.73
C THR A 107 17.83 47.18 13.55
N ASP A 108 18.32 48.33 13.06
CA ASP A 108 19.34 49.15 13.72
C ASP A 108 18.78 50.00 14.88
N THR A 109 17.49 50.36 14.82
CA THR A 109 16.81 51.15 15.85
C THR A 109 16.00 50.32 16.85
N LYS A 110 15.84 49.01 16.64
CA LYS A 110 14.92 48.17 17.42
C LYS A 110 15.19 48.15 18.93
N GLU A 111 16.45 48.26 19.35
CA GLU A 111 16.82 48.28 20.77
C GLU A 111 16.99 49.71 21.33
N THR A 112 16.73 50.73 20.51
CA THR A 112 16.92 52.13 20.91
C THR A 112 15.73 52.67 21.71
N GLU A 113 15.85 53.87 22.26
CA GLU A 113 14.74 54.52 22.96
C GLU A 113 13.53 54.82 22.07
N LYS A 114 13.74 54.96 20.75
CA LYS A 114 12.68 55.27 19.77
C LYS A 114 12.84 54.39 18.53
N PRO A 115 12.36 53.13 18.58
CA PRO A 115 12.38 52.26 17.41
C PRO A 115 11.58 52.85 16.24
N GLU A 116 12.08 52.66 15.03
CA GLU A 116 11.41 53.07 13.80
C GLU A 116 10.51 51.92 13.30
N TYR A 117 9.22 52.18 13.12
CA TYR A 117 8.24 51.20 12.65
C TYR A 117 7.68 51.56 11.27
N GLY A 118 7.33 50.53 10.50
CA GLY A 118 6.64 50.64 9.22
C GLY A 118 5.42 49.73 9.15
N ALA A 119 4.86 49.60 7.94
CA ALA A 119 3.70 48.77 7.66
C ALA A 119 3.79 48.17 6.25
N VAL A 120 3.39 46.90 6.10
CA VAL A 120 3.32 46.20 4.80
C VAL A 120 2.02 45.40 4.66
N ASP A 121 1.53 45.26 3.43
CA ASP A 121 0.21 44.65 3.18
C ASP A 121 0.19 43.12 3.32
N SER A 122 1.35 42.45 3.26
CA SER A 122 1.45 40.99 3.38
C SER A 122 2.74 40.54 4.06
N LEU A 123 2.75 39.29 4.55
CA LEU A 123 3.93 38.66 5.17
C LEU A 123 5.06 38.35 4.19
N ASP A 124 4.79 38.39 2.89
CA ASP A 124 5.75 38.09 1.82
C ASP A 124 6.11 39.35 1.02
N ALA A 125 5.72 40.53 1.50
CA ALA A 125 6.07 41.80 0.88
C ALA A 125 7.58 42.05 0.92
N GLU A 126 8.12 42.67 -0.13
CA GLU A 126 9.48 43.21 -0.10
C GLU A 126 9.57 44.30 0.97
N LEU A 127 10.49 44.12 1.91
CA LEU A 127 10.63 45.04 3.04
C LEU A 127 11.59 46.17 2.66
N PRO A 128 11.36 47.41 3.15
CA PRO A 128 12.34 48.48 3.01
C PRO A 128 13.69 48.08 3.63
N ASP A 129 14.79 48.61 3.07
CA ASP A 129 16.14 48.32 3.53
C ASP A 129 16.30 48.51 5.05
N GLY A 130 16.79 47.46 5.72
CA GLY A 130 17.02 47.46 7.16
C GLY A 130 15.77 47.21 8.01
N PHE A 131 14.59 46.95 7.43
CA PHE A 131 13.39 46.56 8.17
C PHE A 131 13.21 45.03 8.23
N GLU A 132 12.68 44.55 9.36
CA GLU A 132 12.18 43.19 9.54
C GLU A 132 10.68 43.23 9.92
N LEU A 133 9.94 42.15 9.64
CA LEU A 133 8.59 42.00 10.18
C LEU A 133 8.66 41.85 11.69
N LEU A 134 7.73 42.49 12.41
CA LEU A 134 7.52 42.20 13.83
C LEU A 134 6.75 40.88 13.97
N ALA A 135 7.44 39.79 13.68
CA ALA A 135 6.91 38.45 13.52
C ALA A 135 7.98 37.39 13.79
N GLY A 136 7.58 36.15 14.05
CA GLY A 136 8.53 35.04 14.19
C GLY A 136 7.94 33.79 14.81
N LEU A 137 8.77 32.75 14.89
CA LEU A 137 8.46 31.49 15.58
C LEU A 137 8.61 31.66 17.09
N THR A 138 7.68 31.08 17.85
CA THR A 138 7.86 30.90 19.30
C THR A 138 9.07 30.02 19.59
N LYS A 139 9.80 30.36 20.64
CA LYS A 139 10.86 29.53 21.24
C LYS A 139 10.31 28.81 22.48
N GLU A 140 11.16 28.07 23.18
CA GLU A 140 10.77 27.37 24.42
C GLU A 140 10.20 28.32 25.48
N ASP A 141 10.67 29.56 25.52
CA ASP A 141 10.25 30.64 26.43
C ASP A 141 9.24 31.63 25.80
N GLY A 142 8.83 31.41 24.54
CA GLY A 142 7.84 32.21 23.82
C GLY A 142 8.49 33.06 22.72
N ILE A 143 7.80 34.12 22.29
CA ILE A 143 8.37 35.14 21.40
C ILE A 143 8.16 36.52 22.00
N LYS A 144 9.24 37.28 22.13
CA LYS A 144 9.22 38.64 22.67
C LYS A 144 9.21 39.65 21.53
N PHE A 145 8.14 40.43 21.43
CA PHE A 145 8.03 41.54 20.48
C PHE A 145 8.44 42.86 21.14
N THR A 146 9.33 43.59 20.47
CA THR A 146 9.60 45.00 20.81
C THR A 146 8.38 45.83 20.42
N THR A 147 7.77 46.47 21.41
CA THR A 147 6.55 47.29 21.23
C THR A 147 6.70 48.71 21.77
N LYS A 148 7.89 49.04 22.28
CA LYS A 148 8.24 50.38 22.74
C LYS A 148 7.90 51.42 21.70
N GLY A 149 7.14 52.45 22.08
CA GLY A 149 6.74 53.56 21.22
C GLY A 149 5.51 53.30 20.34
N LEU A 150 5.02 52.05 20.21
CA LEU A 150 3.77 51.76 19.51
C LEU A 150 2.56 52.24 20.33
N LYS A 151 1.57 52.81 19.64
CA LYS A 151 0.32 53.33 20.23
C LYS A 151 -0.87 52.94 19.35
N GLY A 152 -1.98 52.57 19.98
CA GLY A 152 -3.21 52.15 19.31
C GLY A 152 -3.49 50.65 19.42
N ASP A 153 -4.43 50.17 18.61
CA ASP A 153 -4.87 48.78 18.64
C ASP A 153 -4.08 47.92 17.65
N PHE A 154 -3.75 46.69 18.06
CA PHE A 154 -2.96 45.72 17.30
C PHE A 154 -3.54 44.31 17.43
N LEU A 155 -3.37 43.50 16.37
CA LEU A 155 -3.64 42.07 16.38
C LEU A 155 -2.31 41.30 16.30
N ILE A 156 -2.19 40.21 17.04
CA ILE A 156 -1.11 39.23 16.85
C ILE A 156 -1.74 37.95 16.27
N GLU A 157 -1.52 37.73 14.97
CA GLU A 157 -2.11 36.62 14.21
C GLU A 157 -1.21 35.39 14.24
N GLU A 158 -1.81 34.20 14.40
CA GLU A 158 -1.11 32.92 14.26
C GLU A 158 -1.15 32.44 12.81
N ILE A 159 0.02 32.25 12.20
CA ILE A 159 0.16 31.88 10.79
C ILE A 159 0.59 30.42 10.70
N HIS A 160 -0.39 29.53 10.50
CA HIS A 160 -0.17 28.09 10.52
C HIS A 160 0.79 27.65 9.40
N ASP A 161 0.63 28.18 8.18
CA ASP A 161 1.46 27.85 7.00
C ASP A 161 2.95 28.26 7.13
N LYS A 162 3.29 29.12 8.10
CA LYS A 162 4.68 29.51 8.42
C LYS A 162 5.17 28.87 9.72
N SER A 163 4.33 28.09 10.40
CA SER A 163 4.69 27.38 11.63
C SER A 163 5.48 26.12 11.30
N THR A 164 6.28 25.65 12.25
CA THR A 164 7.01 24.38 12.17
C THR A 164 6.50 23.36 13.19
N TYR A 165 5.53 23.76 14.01
CA TYR A 165 5.01 22.94 15.09
C TYR A 165 4.05 21.85 14.61
N PHE A 166 4.34 20.64 15.06
CA PHE A 166 3.39 19.56 15.32
C PHE A 166 3.96 18.75 16.49
N ASN A 167 3.14 17.95 17.16
CA ASN A 167 3.63 17.07 18.19
C ASN A 167 4.37 15.89 17.53
N LYS A 168 5.71 15.88 17.64
CA LYS A 168 6.57 14.87 17.00
C LYS A 168 6.38 13.46 17.55
N GLU A 169 5.91 13.32 18.80
CA GLU A 169 5.71 12.03 19.43
C GLU A 169 4.39 11.39 19.00
N THR A 170 3.31 12.19 18.94
CA THR A 170 1.96 11.68 18.67
C THR A 170 1.54 11.84 17.21
N GLY A 171 2.12 12.81 16.50
CA GLY A 171 1.67 13.29 15.19
C GLY A 171 0.52 14.31 15.27
N ASN A 172 0.14 14.77 16.47
CA ASN A 172 -0.94 15.74 16.61
C ASN A 172 -0.58 17.08 15.95
N ILE A 173 -1.59 17.72 15.37
CA ILE A 173 -1.52 19.05 14.78
C ILE A 173 -2.40 20.03 15.55
N LEU A 174 -2.07 21.32 15.50
CA LEU A 174 -2.89 22.36 16.12
C LEU A 174 -4.28 22.40 15.46
N THR A 175 -5.33 22.40 16.28
CA THR A 175 -6.73 22.43 15.85
C THR A 175 -7.46 23.63 16.44
N ASP A 176 -8.31 23.42 17.46
CA ASP A 176 -9.11 24.46 18.08
C ASP A 176 -8.24 25.53 18.72
N MET A 177 -8.77 26.74 18.88
CA MET A 177 -8.04 27.87 19.43
C MET A 177 -8.91 28.79 20.26
N LYS A 178 -8.31 29.39 21.30
CA LYS A 178 -8.88 30.54 22.02
C LYS A 178 -7.83 31.63 22.15
N ALA A 179 -8.28 32.89 22.13
CA ALA A 179 -7.42 34.07 22.15
C ALA A 179 -6.43 34.11 20.95
N VAL A 180 -6.90 33.71 19.78
CA VAL A 180 -6.17 33.79 18.50
C VAL A 180 -7.14 34.36 17.46
N PRO A 181 -6.84 35.52 16.82
CA PRO A 181 -5.68 36.38 17.08
C PRO A 181 -5.69 36.98 18.49
N VAL A 182 -4.52 37.42 18.96
CA VAL A 182 -4.40 38.20 20.20
C VAL A 182 -4.74 39.66 19.89
N ASP A 183 -5.76 40.22 20.52
CA ASP A 183 -6.14 41.64 20.37
C ASP A 183 -5.61 42.44 21.56
N ILE A 184 -4.79 43.46 21.30
CA ILE A 184 -4.15 44.30 22.32
C ILE A 184 -4.21 45.78 21.96
N THR A 185 -4.35 46.64 22.96
CA THR A 185 -4.16 48.09 22.85
C THR A 185 -2.86 48.48 23.54
N LEU A 186 -2.00 49.24 22.86
CA LEU A 186 -0.74 49.74 23.38
C LEU A 186 -0.81 51.25 23.69
N PRO A 187 -0.26 51.71 24.84
CA PRO A 187 0.33 50.90 25.91
C PRO A 187 -0.73 50.05 26.65
N LEU A 188 -0.34 48.85 27.09
CA LEU A 188 -1.21 47.97 27.87
C LEU A 188 -1.25 48.48 29.32
N ILE A 189 -2.44 48.75 29.83
CA ILE A 189 -2.64 49.35 31.16
C ILE A 189 -3.43 48.39 32.05
N ASN A 190 -2.92 48.12 33.24
CA ASN A 190 -3.63 47.40 34.31
C ASN A 190 -3.98 48.36 35.46
N ASN A 191 -4.53 47.82 36.57
CA ASN A 191 -4.91 48.62 37.73
C ASN A 191 -3.73 49.35 38.41
N ASP A 192 -2.50 48.88 38.21
CA ASP A 192 -1.27 49.43 38.77
C ASP A 192 -0.58 50.41 37.80
N GLY A 193 -1.09 50.56 36.57
CA GLY A 193 -0.56 51.44 35.53
C GLY A 193 -0.12 50.69 34.27
N PRO A 194 0.74 51.31 33.43
CA PRO A 194 1.28 50.66 32.24
C PRO A 194 2.06 49.40 32.60
N VAL A 195 1.79 48.32 31.88
CA VAL A 195 2.57 47.08 31.96
C VAL A 195 3.77 47.22 31.04
N THR A 196 4.96 47.42 31.63
CA THR A 196 6.21 47.65 30.91
C THR A 196 6.61 46.44 30.05
N ASP A 197 6.54 45.23 30.63
CA ASP A 197 6.79 43.96 29.95
C ASP A 197 5.55 43.09 30.12
N ALA A 198 4.75 43.00 29.07
CA ALA A 198 3.48 42.29 29.09
C ALA A 198 3.64 40.84 28.61
N HIS A 199 2.77 39.96 29.11
CA HIS A 199 2.73 38.55 28.73
C HIS A 199 1.34 38.15 28.22
N VAL A 200 1.27 37.54 27.04
CA VAL A 200 0.01 37.09 26.41
C VAL A 200 0.02 35.60 26.10
N TYR A 201 -1.15 34.97 26.17
CA TYR A 201 -1.30 33.51 26.19
C TYR A 201 -2.35 32.99 25.18
N PRO A 202 -2.07 33.03 23.86
CA PRO A 202 -2.87 32.33 22.87
C PRO A 202 -2.79 30.81 23.07
N LYS A 203 -3.88 30.09 22.79
CA LYS A 203 -4.03 28.68 23.18
C LYS A 203 -4.65 27.85 22.08
N ASN A 204 -4.24 26.60 21.98
CA ASN A 204 -4.85 25.60 21.11
C ASN A 204 -5.08 24.27 21.81
N THR A 205 -5.90 23.45 21.17
CA THR A 205 -5.83 21.99 21.28
C THR A 205 -4.99 21.42 20.15
N GLU A 206 -4.57 20.17 20.33
CA GLU A 206 -3.90 19.41 19.28
C GLU A 206 -4.59 18.06 19.09
N GLU A 207 -4.75 17.63 17.83
CA GLU A 207 -5.46 16.40 17.50
C GLU A 207 -4.82 15.73 16.28
N LYS A 208 -5.10 14.44 16.09
CA LYS A 208 -4.58 13.63 14.98
C LYS A 208 -5.71 13.02 14.16
N PRO A 209 -5.62 13.01 12.82
CA PRO A 209 -6.51 12.21 12.01
C PRO A 209 -6.42 10.72 12.31
N GLU A 210 -7.51 10.00 12.08
CA GLU A 210 -7.55 8.54 12.14
C GLU A 210 -7.78 8.00 10.72
N ILE A 211 -7.16 6.88 10.35
CA ILE A 211 -7.38 6.24 9.04
C ILE A 211 -7.50 4.73 9.21
N ASP A 212 -8.29 4.09 8.35
CA ASP A 212 -8.20 2.66 8.11
C ASP A 212 -8.56 2.31 6.66
N LYS A 213 -8.12 1.13 6.22
CA LYS A 213 -8.34 0.57 4.88
C LYS A 213 -8.73 -0.89 4.96
N ASN A 214 -9.75 -1.32 4.24
CA ASN A 214 -10.11 -2.74 4.16
C ASN A 214 -10.83 -3.04 2.83
N PHE A 215 -11.26 -4.28 2.65
CA PHE A 215 -12.28 -4.57 1.65
C PHE A 215 -13.55 -3.76 1.93
N LEU A 216 -14.27 -3.38 0.88
CA LEU A 216 -15.56 -2.72 1.02
C LEU A 216 -16.49 -3.59 1.88
N LYS A 217 -17.11 -3.05 2.93
CA LYS A 217 -17.95 -3.80 3.87
C LYS A 217 -18.96 -4.76 3.21
N ASP A 218 -19.69 -4.27 2.21
CA ASP A 218 -20.73 -5.02 1.50
C ASP A 218 -20.14 -5.74 0.28
N ASN A 219 -19.25 -6.71 0.54
CA ASN A 219 -18.62 -7.53 -0.51
C ASN A 219 -19.07 -9.00 -0.48
N ASP A 220 -18.82 -9.69 -1.59
CA ASP A 220 -19.07 -11.13 -1.79
C ASP A 220 -17.79 -11.97 -1.68
N LEU A 221 -16.72 -11.42 -1.11
CA LEU A 221 -15.46 -12.13 -0.94
C LEU A 221 -15.59 -13.19 0.17
N THR A 222 -14.76 -14.22 0.05
CA THR A 222 -14.65 -15.30 1.04
C THR A 222 -13.20 -15.46 1.45
N ALA A 223 -12.97 -15.81 2.71
CA ALA A 223 -11.62 -15.88 3.26
C ALA A 223 -10.86 -17.10 2.71
N ALA A 224 -9.62 -16.89 2.31
CA ALA A 224 -8.70 -17.94 1.89
C ALA A 224 -8.10 -18.69 3.09
N GLU A 225 -8.05 -18.03 4.24
CA GLU A 225 -7.44 -18.53 5.47
C GLU A 225 -8.36 -18.29 6.68
N LYS A 226 -8.14 -19.03 7.77
CA LYS A 226 -8.91 -18.85 9.02
C LYS A 226 -8.48 -17.60 9.79
N GLU A 227 -7.21 -17.22 9.67
CA GLU A 227 -6.66 -16.07 10.37
C GLU A 227 -7.30 -14.78 9.85
N ALA A 228 -7.79 -13.93 10.76
CA ALA A 228 -8.48 -12.67 10.44
C ALA A 228 -9.72 -12.82 9.51
N ALA A 229 -10.27 -14.02 9.35
CA ALA A 229 -11.40 -14.27 8.45
C ALA A 229 -12.66 -13.45 8.81
N ASP A 230 -12.85 -13.13 10.09
CA ASP A 230 -13.90 -12.26 10.61
C ASP A 230 -13.81 -10.82 10.09
N LYS A 231 -12.60 -10.37 9.68
CA LYS A 231 -12.36 -9.01 9.17
C LYS A 231 -12.67 -8.84 7.68
N ILE A 232 -13.03 -9.91 6.95
CA ILE A 232 -13.27 -9.84 5.50
C ILE A 232 -14.46 -8.95 5.11
N LYS A 233 -15.44 -8.81 6.01
CA LYS A 233 -16.61 -7.92 5.86
C LYS A 233 -16.66 -6.83 6.92
N ALA A 234 -15.55 -6.53 7.59
CA ALA A 234 -15.51 -5.48 8.62
C ALA A 234 -15.64 -4.08 8.00
N GLY A 235 -15.17 -3.91 6.76
CA GLY A 235 -14.93 -2.58 6.20
C GLY A 235 -13.76 -1.89 6.86
N ALA A 236 -13.52 -0.63 6.47
CA ALA A 236 -12.56 0.22 7.17
C ALA A 236 -13.12 0.64 8.54
N ASP A 237 -12.32 0.42 9.59
CA ASP A 237 -12.58 0.75 11.00
C ASP A 237 -11.28 1.21 11.67
N TYR A 238 -11.26 2.42 12.23
CA TYR A 238 -10.08 3.03 12.85
C TYR A 238 -9.43 2.17 13.95
N LYS A 239 -10.22 1.32 14.63
CA LYS A 239 -9.70 0.38 15.63
C LYS A 239 -8.78 -0.69 15.03
N ASN A 240 -8.92 -0.94 13.73
CA ASN A 240 -8.16 -1.93 12.99
C ASN A 240 -6.95 -1.33 12.23
N TYR A 241 -6.58 -0.07 12.50
CA TYR A 241 -5.49 0.65 11.81
C TYR A 241 -4.20 -0.18 11.65
N GLN A 242 -3.78 -0.91 12.69
CA GLN A 242 -2.58 -1.76 12.68
C GLN A 242 -2.90 -3.26 12.85
N GLU A 243 -4.16 -3.63 12.77
CA GLU A 243 -4.60 -5.01 12.93
C GLU A 243 -4.36 -5.81 11.66
N LYS A 244 -3.99 -7.10 11.78
CA LYS A 244 -3.91 -7.98 10.61
C LYS A 244 -5.29 -8.12 9.98
N LYS A 245 -5.36 -8.05 8.65
CA LYS A 245 -6.58 -8.12 7.83
C LYS A 245 -6.66 -9.43 7.07
N ALA A 246 -7.87 -9.73 6.58
CA ALA A 246 -8.16 -11.00 5.93
C ALA A 246 -7.42 -11.14 4.59
N THR A 247 -7.11 -12.39 4.23
CA THR A 247 -6.76 -12.78 2.86
C THR A 247 -8.01 -13.33 2.17
N ALA A 248 -8.46 -12.72 1.07
CA ALA A 248 -9.61 -13.18 0.30
C ALA A 248 -9.22 -14.12 -0.85
N LYS A 249 -10.08 -15.07 -1.15
CA LYS A 249 -9.96 -15.92 -2.33
C LYS A 249 -10.27 -15.13 -3.60
N ALA A 250 -9.45 -15.30 -4.62
CA ALA A 250 -9.64 -14.69 -5.92
C ALA A 250 -9.25 -15.61 -7.09
N GLU A 251 -9.67 -15.22 -8.29
CA GLU A 251 -9.29 -15.82 -9.56
C GLU A 251 -8.97 -14.72 -10.58
N ILE A 252 -8.37 -15.09 -11.70
CA ILE A 252 -8.04 -14.14 -12.78
C ILE A 252 -9.29 -13.39 -13.22
N GLY A 253 -9.19 -12.06 -13.29
CA GLY A 253 -10.25 -11.14 -13.66
C GLY A 253 -11.23 -10.81 -12.53
N LYS A 254 -11.08 -11.38 -11.33
CA LYS A 254 -11.95 -11.04 -10.20
C LYS A 254 -11.75 -9.59 -9.80
N LYS A 255 -12.86 -8.84 -9.73
CA LYS A 255 -12.91 -7.46 -9.23
C LYS A 255 -12.93 -7.47 -7.69
N ILE A 256 -11.97 -6.80 -7.08
CA ILE A 256 -11.78 -6.71 -5.63
C ILE A 256 -12.13 -5.29 -5.16
N PRO A 257 -13.22 -5.10 -4.39
CA PRO A 257 -13.64 -3.80 -3.91
C PRO A 257 -12.96 -3.42 -2.58
N TYR A 258 -12.49 -2.19 -2.48
CA TYR A 258 -11.82 -1.62 -1.31
C TYR A 258 -12.56 -0.38 -0.79
N GLU A 259 -12.42 -0.12 0.50
CA GLU A 259 -12.76 1.17 1.10
C GLU A 259 -11.67 1.67 2.05
N VAL A 260 -11.53 2.99 2.09
CA VAL A 260 -10.66 3.71 3.02
C VAL A 260 -11.50 4.75 3.72
N LYS A 261 -11.37 4.86 5.03
CA LYS A 261 -11.98 5.94 5.81
C LYS A 261 -10.91 6.73 6.51
N THR A 262 -11.06 8.04 6.52
CA THR A 262 -10.16 8.96 7.22
C THR A 262 -10.99 9.98 7.98
N LYS A 263 -10.83 10.02 9.30
CA LYS A 263 -11.53 10.96 10.18
C LYS A 263 -10.63 12.15 10.43
N ILE A 264 -11.03 13.31 9.91
CA ILE A 264 -10.38 14.59 10.15
C ILE A 264 -10.97 15.19 11.44
N PRO A 265 -10.15 15.55 12.44
CA PRO A 265 -10.65 16.10 13.70
C PRO A 265 -11.45 17.39 13.54
N ALA A 266 -12.31 17.68 14.52
CA ALA A 266 -12.96 18.98 14.62
C ALA A 266 -11.91 20.11 14.67
N LYS A 267 -12.27 21.28 14.13
CA LYS A 267 -11.43 22.49 14.13
C LYS A 267 -10.07 22.33 13.46
N SER A 268 -9.89 21.31 12.61
CA SER A 268 -8.69 21.17 11.77
C SER A 268 -8.48 22.36 10.83
N LYS A 269 -7.22 22.57 10.45
CA LYS A 269 -6.73 23.66 9.59
C LYS A 269 -5.72 23.15 8.57
N LEU A 270 -6.01 21.97 8.04
CA LEU A 270 -5.12 21.26 7.13
C LEU A 270 -4.82 22.12 5.90
N LYS A 271 -3.54 22.14 5.55
CA LYS A 271 -3.03 22.60 4.26
C LYS A 271 -2.56 21.44 3.41
N THR A 272 -2.20 20.34 4.06
CA THR A 272 -1.89 19.06 3.46
C THR A 272 -2.99 18.06 3.82
N ALA A 273 -3.60 17.44 2.81
CA ALA A 273 -4.51 16.31 2.95
C ALA A 273 -4.56 15.53 1.63
N TYR A 274 -3.73 14.49 1.50
CA TYR A 274 -3.73 13.64 0.32
C TYR A 274 -3.43 12.18 0.66
N TRP A 275 -3.94 11.29 -0.18
CA TRP A 275 -3.73 9.86 -0.10
C TRP A 275 -2.97 9.41 -1.34
N SER A 276 -2.08 8.46 -1.16
CA SER A 276 -1.44 7.73 -2.27
C SER A 276 -1.56 6.25 -2.00
N ASP A 277 -2.03 5.50 -2.99
CA ASP A 277 -2.20 4.04 -2.93
C ASP A 277 -1.41 3.39 -4.06
N GLU A 278 -0.66 2.33 -3.76
CA GLU A 278 0.07 1.52 -4.73
C GLU A 278 -0.26 0.04 -4.54
N MET A 279 -0.32 -0.70 -5.65
CA MET A 279 -0.67 -2.12 -5.65
C MET A 279 0.46 -2.97 -6.20
N THR A 280 0.62 -4.18 -5.65
CA THR A 280 1.48 -5.19 -6.24
C THR A 280 1.02 -5.55 -7.66
N GLU A 281 1.94 -6.03 -8.48
CA GLU A 281 1.76 -6.15 -9.92
C GLU A 281 0.73 -7.18 -10.33
N GLY A 282 0.22 -8.04 -9.44
CA GLY A 282 -0.90 -8.92 -9.74
C GLY A 282 -2.26 -8.23 -9.66
N LEU A 283 -2.34 -7.02 -9.11
CA LEU A 283 -3.55 -6.21 -9.11
C LEU A 283 -3.48 -5.12 -10.19
N GLN A 284 -4.64 -4.77 -10.74
CA GLN A 284 -4.80 -3.65 -11.66
C GLN A 284 -5.84 -2.69 -11.10
N TYR A 285 -5.44 -1.48 -10.73
CA TYR A 285 -6.40 -0.44 -10.37
C TYR A 285 -7.37 -0.17 -11.53
N ASN A 286 -8.67 -0.11 -11.23
CA ASN A 286 -9.75 -0.02 -12.22
C ASN A 286 -10.16 1.41 -12.60
N ASN A 287 -9.47 2.44 -12.08
CA ASN A 287 -9.81 3.85 -12.31
C ASN A 287 -11.26 4.21 -11.93
N ASP A 288 -11.81 3.57 -10.88
CA ASP A 288 -13.19 3.72 -10.43
C ASP A 288 -13.31 4.32 -9.02
N LEU A 289 -12.38 5.21 -8.66
CA LEU A 289 -12.40 5.92 -7.38
C LEU A 289 -13.63 6.81 -7.23
N GLU A 290 -14.35 6.59 -6.14
CA GLU A 290 -15.41 7.46 -5.62
C GLU A 290 -15.02 8.04 -4.27
N VAL A 291 -15.41 9.29 -4.03
CA VAL A 291 -15.03 10.07 -2.84
C VAL A 291 -16.29 10.63 -2.20
N THR A 292 -16.38 10.50 -0.88
CA THR A 292 -17.38 11.19 -0.07
C THR A 292 -16.70 11.99 1.05
N ILE A 293 -17.22 13.17 1.35
CA ILE A 293 -16.75 14.07 2.42
C ILE A 293 -17.95 14.41 3.29
N GLY A 294 -17.88 14.09 4.58
CA GLY A 294 -18.99 14.28 5.52
C GLY A 294 -20.24 13.47 5.15
N GLY A 295 -20.07 12.34 4.47
CA GLY A 295 -21.16 11.45 4.01
C GLY A 295 -21.83 11.88 2.70
N ALA A 296 -21.50 13.04 2.13
CA ALA A 296 -21.96 13.46 0.81
C ALA A 296 -20.93 13.15 -0.27
N LYS A 297 -21.39 12.85 -1.50
CA LYS A 297 -20.50 12.70 -2.66
C LYS A 297 -19.70 13.99 -2.88
N ALA A 298 -18.39 13.87 -3.04
CA ALA A 298 -17.53 15.00 -3.32
C ALA A 298 -17.72 15.48 -4.76
N ASP A 299 -17.61 16.79 -4.95
CA ASP A 299 -17.63 17.43 -6.27
C ASP A 299 -16.26 17.27 -6.94
N ALA A 300 -16.22 17.27 -8.28
CA ALA A 300 -14.96 17.12 -9.03
C ALA A 300 -13.91 18.21 -8.72
N GLY A 301 -14.35 19.38 -8.24
CA GLY A 301 -13.46 20.47 -7.83
C GLY A 301 -12.89 20.34 -6.42
N ASP A 302 -13.39 19.40 -5.59
CA ASP A 302 -12.94 19.21 -4.21
C ASP A 302 -11.59 18.51 -4.12
N TYR A 303 -11.21 17.76 -5.15
CA TYR A 303 -10.01 16.95 -5.14
C TYR A 303 -9.39 16.85 -6.54
N LYS A 304 -8.08 16.56 -6.56
CA LYS A 304 -7.33 16.24 -7.77
C LYS A 304 -6.86 14.80 -7.68
N VAL A 305 -7.12 14.01 -8.72
CA VAL A 305 -6.56 12.67 -8.88
C VAL A 305 -5.42 12.72 -9.88
N THR A 306 -4.28 12.15 -9.51
CA THR A 306 -3.15 11.92 -10.41
C THR A 306 -2.83 10.44 -10.42
N THR A 307 -2.79 9.86 -11.61
CA THR A 307 -2.25 8.52 -11.86
C THR A 307 -0.92 8.71 -12.60
N ASP A 308 0.20 8.34 -11.99
CA ASP A 308 1.48 8.35 -12.68
C ASP A 308 1.58 7.10 -13.57
N LYS A 309 2.19 7.24 -14.76
CA LYS A 309 2.41 6.14 -15.69
C LYS A 309 3.26 5.01 -15.11
N ASN A 310 4.03 5.29 -14.06
CA ASN A 310 4.88 4.32 -13.37
C ASN A 310 4.24 3.71 -12.11
N THR A 311 3.02 4.11 -11.79
CA THR A 311 2.28 3.68 -10.59
C THR A 311 1.18 2.70 -10.93
N ASN A 312 0.94 1.75 -10.04
CA ASN A 312 -0.16 0.79 -10.13
C ASN A 312 -1.20 1.15 -9.07
N GLY A 313 -1.75 2.36 -9.16
CA GLY A 313 -2.60 2.93 -8.13
C GLY A 313 -2.96 4.38 -8.43
N PHE A 314 -3.03 5.22 -7.40
CA PHE A 314 -3.43 6.63 -7.55
C PHE A 314 -2.91 7.51 -6.41
N ARG A 315 -2.80 8.81 -6.67
CA ARG A 315 -2.74 9.87 -5.66
C ARG A 315 -3.97 10.74 -5.76
N ILE A 316 -4.63 11.01 -4.63
CA ILE A 316 -5.76 11.94 -4.51
C ILE A 316 -5.45 13.00 -3.46
N GLU A 317 -5.59 14.26 -3.84
CA GLU A 317 -5.29 15.42 -3.00
C GLU A 317 -6.52 16.32 -2.90
N LEU A 318 -6.89 16.74 -1.69
CA LEU A 318 -7.94 17.74 -1.53
C LEU A 318 -7.47 19.09 -2.07
N THR A 319 -8.28 19.73 -2.90
CA THR A 319 -8.06 21.12 -3.28
C THR A 319 -8.46 22.04 -2.12
N GLN A 320 -8.28 23.36 -2.27
CA GLN A 320 -8.79 24.31 -1.30
C GLN A 320 -10.31 24.13 -1.05
N ALA A 321 -11.10 23.83 -2.08
CA ALA A 321 -12.53 23.59 -1.92
C ALA A 321 -12.83 22.34 -1.07
N GLY A 322 -12.06 21.26 -1.24
CA GLY A 322 -12.14 20.07 -0.41
C GLY A 322 -11.67 20.31 1.02
N LEU A 323 -10.57 21.06 1.19
CA LEU A 323 -10.06 21.46 2.51
C LEU A 323 -11.11 22.29 3.28
N ASP A 324 -11.82 23.20 2.61
CA ASP A 324 -12.90 24.00 3.22
C ASP A 324 -14.10 23.16 3.71
N LYS A 325 -14.27 21.95 3.15
CA LYS A 325 -15.30 20.99 3.58
C LYS A 325 -14.90 20.21 4.85
N VAL A 326 -13.61 20.07 5.15
CA VAL A 326 -13.11 19.38 6.36
C VAL A 326 -12.60 20.32 7.45
N ASN A 327 -12.06 21.49 7.08
CA ASN A 327 -11.48 22.44 8.02
C ASN A 327 -12.54 23.28 8.75
N GLY A 328 -12.21 23.67 9.98
CA GLY A 328 -13.00 24.59 10.80
C GLY A 328 -14.36 24.07 11.28
N LYS A 329 -14.71 22.80 10.99
CA LYS A 329 -15.99 22.20 11.43
C LYS A 329 -16.03 21.99 12.93
N ASP A 330 -17.21 22.10 13.52
CA ASP A 330 -17.44 21.88 14.96
C ASP A 330 -17.27 20.41 15.35
N GLU A 331 -17.57 19.50 14.42
CA GLU A 331 -17.44 18.06 14.58
C GLU A 331 -16.38 17.50 13.63
N ALA A 332 -15.88 16.30 13.94
CA ALA A 332 -14.97 15.59 13.06
C ALA A 332 -15.66 15.22 11.72
N VAL A 333 -14.91 15.26 10.63
CA VAL A 333 -15.42 14.97 9.28
C VAL A 333 -14.76 13.71 8.72
N GLU A 334 -15.57 12.75 8.28
CA GLU A 334 -15.07 11.57 7.57
C GLU A 334 -14.89 11.86 6.08
N VAL A 335 -13.72 11.55 5.55
CA VAL A 335 -13.48 11.36 4.11
C VAL A 335 -13.44 9.86 3.86
N LYS A 336 -14.27 9.38 2.94
CA LYS A 336 -14.31 7.98 2.53
C LYS A 336 -14.00 7.84 1.05
N LEU A 337 -13.06 6.94 0.74
CA LEU A 337 -12.68 6.54 -0.61
C LEU A 337 -13.18 5.12 -0.86
N THR A 338 -13.79 4.87 -2.01
CA THR A 338 -14.12 3.52 -2.47
C THR A 338 -13.62 3.33 -3.89
N TYR A 339 -13.01 2.19 -4.16
CA TYR A 339 -12.44 1.87 -5.46
C TYR A 339 -12.26 0.36 -5.58
N SER A 340 -11.76 -0.10 -6.72
CA SER A 340 -11.46 -1.51 -6.90
C SER A 340 -10.20 -1.79 -7.71
N ALA A 341 -9.77 -3.04 -7.64
CA ALA A 341 -8.72 -3.57 -8.51
C ALA A 341 -9.12 -4.91 -9.11
N THR A 342 -8.58 -5.24 -10.26
CA THR A 342 -8.80 -6.52 -10.95
C THR A 342 -7.57 -7.41 -10.80
N VAL A 343 -7.76 -8.67 -10.41
CA VAL A 343 -6.67 -9.66 -10.34
C VAL A 343 -6.21 -10.03 -11.75
N LYS A 344 -4.92 -9.91 -12.02
CA LYS A 344 -4.31 -10.18 -13.32
C LYS A 344 -3.79 -11.63 -13.39
N SER A 345 -3.61 -12.10 -14.62
CA SER A 345 -3.05 -13.41 -14.93
C SER A 345 -1.58 -13.60 -14.57
N ILE A 346 -0.84 -12.52 -14.35
CA ILE A 346 0.55 -12.52 -13.89
C ILE A 346 0.68 -12.90 -12.41
N THR A 347 -0.41 -12.83 -11.62
CA THR A 347 -0.38 -13.20 -10.20
C THR A 347 0.15 -14.62 -10.00
N VAL A 348 1.14 -14.73 -9.11
CA VAL A 348 1.80 -16.00 -8.80
C VAL A 348 0.91 -16.82 -7.87
N VAL A 349 0.81 -18.13 -8.14
CA VAL A 349 -0.02 -19.05 -7.36
C VAL A 349 0.39 -19.08 -5.90
N ASP A 350 -0.59 -19.03 -4.99
CA ASP A 350 -0.43 -19.06 -3.53
C ASP A 350 0.40 -17.91 -2.94
N ILE A 351 0.79 -16.93 -3.77
CA ILE A 351 1.43 -15.69 -3.34
C ILE A 351 0.34 -14.60 -3.28
N PRO A 352 0.16 -13.96 -2.11
CA PRO A 352 -0.87 -12.93 -1.98
C PRO A 352 -0.51 -11.66 -2.76
N GLU A 353 -1.52 -10.91 -3.16
CA GLU A 353 -1.41 -9.57 -3.70
C GLU A 353 -1.98 -8.56 -2.69
N ALA A 354 -1.40 -7.38 -2.68
CA ALA A 354 -1.71 -6.32 -1.72
C ALA A 354 -1.80 -4.97 -2.42
N ASN A 355 -2.48 -4.05 -1.77
CA ASN A 355 -2.32 -2.64 -1.99
C ASN A 355 -1.81 -1.97 -0.70
N ASP A 356 -1.32 -0.74 -0.80
CA ASP A 356 -0.67 0.02 0.29
C ASP A 356 -1.08 1.48 0.17
N ILE A 357 -1.85 1.98 1.14
CA ILE A 357 -2.26 3.39 1.15
C ILE A 357 -1.54 4.15 2.25
N THR A 358 -1.10 5.36 1.93
CA THR A 358 -0.57 6.31 2.91
C THR A 358 -1.35 7.62 2.85
N PHE A 359 -1.75 8.14 4.01
CA PHE A 359 -2.38 9.46 4.16
C PHE A 359 -1.40 10.48 4.72
N HIS A 360 -1.14 11.51 3.94
CA HIS A 360 -0.29 12.64 4.29
C HIS A 360 -1.17 13.81 4.72
N TYR A 361 -0.84 14.39 5.88
CA TYR A 361 -1.62 15.45 6.49
C TYR A 361 -0.74 16.45 7.21
N GLY A 362 -1.25 17.66 7.39
CA GLY A 362 -0.63 18.66 8.25
C GLY A 362 -1.10 20.07 7.97
N ASN A 363 -0.70 20.98 8.85
CA ASN A 363 -1.04 22.40 8.78
C ASN A 363 -0.08 23.20 7.88
N ASN A 364 0.97 22.56 7.36
CA ASN A 364 1.94 23.17 6.46
C ASN A 364 1.67 22.76 5.01
N LYS A 365 2.38 23.43 4.09
CA LYS A 365 2.28 23.16 2.65
C LYS A 365 2.47 21.66 2.35
N PRO A 366 1.78 21.13 1.32
CA PRO A 366 1.97 19.75 0.88
C PRO A 366 3.42 19.46 0.52
N GLY A 367 3.94 18.37 1.07
CA GLY A 367 5.15 17.73 0.56
C GLY A 367 4.89 16.92 -0.71
N GLU A 368 5.97 16.46 -1.34
CA GLU A 368 5.88 15.56 -2.50
C GLU A 368 5.86 14.09 -2.10
N GLY A 369 5.92 13.77 -0.80
CA GLY A 369 5.96 12.39 -0.34
C GLY A 369 4.79 11.55 -0.85
N ASN A 370 5.01 10.25 -0.96
CA ASN A 370 4.03 9.26 -1.42
C ASN A 370 4.18 7.96 -0.63
N THR A 371 3.28 7.01 -0.90
CA THR A 371 3.33 5.66 -0.35
C THR A 371 4.49 4.87 -0.96
N PRO A 372 5.08 3.89 -0.23
CA PRO A 372 6.12 3.02 -0.77
C PRO A 372 5.67 2.28 -2.04
N ILE A 373 6.59 2.12 -2.98
CA ILE A 373 6.33 1.50 -4.28
C ILE A 373 6.80 0.02 -4.33
N PRO A 374 5.90 -0.95 -4.60
CA PRO A 374 6.30 -2.33 -4.82
C PRO A 374 7.24 -2.48 -6.01
N THR A 375 8.40 -3.09 -5.78
CA THR A 375 9.51 -3.19 -6.74
C THR A 375 10.13 -4.59 -6.70
N LYS A 376 10.30 -5.21 -7.86
CA LYS A 376 11.03 -6.48 -7.99
C LYS A 376 12.53 -6.26 -7.81
N PRO A 377 13.27 -7.19 -7.21
CA PRO A 377 14.73 -7.16 -7.28
C PRO A 377 15.19 -7.47 -8.71
N ASN A 378 16.47 -7.27 -9.00
CA ASN A 378 17.04 -7.64 -10.29
C ASN A 378 17.14 -9.17 -10.46
N ASP A 379 17.65 -9.63 -11.61
CA ASP A 379 17.77 -11.06 -11.93
C ASP A 379 18.65 -11.86 -10.95
N ASN A 380 19.53 -11.19 -10.19
CA ASN A 380 20.37 -11.82 -9.17
C ASN A 380 19.68 -11.92 -7.80
N GLY A 381 18.48 -11.36 -7.65
CA GLY A 381 17.80 -11.24 -6.36
C GLY A 381 18.35 -10.10 -5.50
N ASP A 382 18.92 -9.07 -6.12
CA ASP A 382 19.41 -7.87 -5.42
C ASP A 382 18.40 -6.72 -5.55
N LEU A 383 18.11 -6.05 -4.43
CA LEU A 383 17.33 -4.81 -4.39
C LEU A 383 18.17 -3.70 -3.75
N THR A 384 18.41 -2.64 -4.52
CA THR A 384 19.22 -1.50 -4.11
C THR A 384 18.34 -0.29 -3.82
N VAL A 385 18.59 0.37 -2.69
CA VAL A 385 18.02 1.67 -2.38
C VAL A 385 19.06 2.74 -2.62
N LYS A 386 18.72 3.79 -3.38
CA LYS A 386 19.51 5.02 -3.46
C LYS A 386 18.77 6.17 -2.79
N LYS A 387 19.32 6.67 -1.69
CA LYS A 387 18.78 7.78 -0.91
C LYS A 387 19.51 9.08 -1.25
N THR A 388 18.73 10.12 -1.52
CA THR A 388 19.19 11.50 -1.68
C THR A 388 18.46 12.42 -0.71
N TRP A 389 19.10 13.54 -0.36
CA TRP A 389 18.55 14.58 0.51
C TRP A 389 18.38 15.86 -0.28
N ALA A 390 17.19 16.46 -0.25
CA ALA A 390 16.95 17.73 -0.94
C ALA A 390 17.82 18.88 -0.40
N ASP A 391 18.14 18.86 0.90
CA ASP A 391 18.83 19.97 1.59
C ASP A 391 20.37 19.77 1.72
N GLY A 392 20.94 18.71 1.15
CA GLY A 392 22.38 18.44 1.21
C GLY A 392 22.79 17.41 2.27
N THR A 393 23.87 17.65 3.01
CA THR A 393 24.40 16.69 4.00
C THR A 393 23.60 16.72 5.30
N PRO A 394 23.22 15.56 5.88
CA PRO A 394 22.54 15.53 7.17
C PRO A 394 23.34 16.20 8.28
N ALA A 395 22.63 16.86 9.20
CA ALA A 395 23.19 17.49 10.38
C ALA A 395 23.53 16.48 11.48
N LYS A 396 24.22 16.96 12.51
CA LYS A 396 24.50 16.18 13.72
C LYS A 396 23.19 15.69 14.37
N ASP A 397 23.18 14.43 14.80
CA ASP A 397 22.07 13.74 15.46
C ASP A 397 20.85 13.46 14.55
N GLU A 398 20.96 13.72 13.24
CA GLU A 398 19.96 13.30 12.26
C GLU A 398 20.09 11.79 11.96
N TRP A 399 18.94 11.14 11.82
CA TRP A 399 18.86 9.70 11.51
C TRP A 399 17.70 9.40 10.57
N ALA A 400 17.88 8.34 9.78
CA ALA A 400 16.82 7.72 8.99
C ALA A 400 16.92 6.20 9.08
N SER A 401 15.79 5.52 9.10
CA SER A 401 15.69 4.06 9.06
C SER A 401 14.80 3.61 7.91
N PHE A 402 15.24 2.54 7.25
CA PHE A 402 14.64 1.98 6.05
C PHE A 402 14.30 0.53 6.31
N LYS A 403 13.02 0.26 6.46
CA LYS A 403 12.49 -1.08 6.68
C LYS A 403 12.20 -1.73 5.33
N LEU A 404 12.85 -2.85 5.04
CA LEU A 404 12.49 -3.69 3.91
C LEU A 404 11.28 -4.55 4.28
N VAL A 405 10.25 -4.48 3.46
CA VAL A 405 8.99 -5.21 3.64
C VAL A 405 8.70 -6.03 2.39
N ASN A 406 8.29 -7.29 2.56
CA ASN A 406 7.74 -8.09 1.48
C ASN A 406 6.38 -7.48 1.09
N ALA A 407 6.26 -6.94 -0.14
CA ALA A 407 5.08 -6.17 -0.54
C ALA A 407 3.83 -7.04 -0.68
N GLN A 408 3.99 -8.34 -0.93
CA GLN A 408 2.88 -9.30 -1.00
C GLN A 408 2.28 -9.59 0.38
N THR A 409 3.13 -9.82 1.39
CA THR A 409 2.65 -10.25 2.73
C THR A 409 2.49 -9.09 3.71
N GLY A 410 3.23 -7.99 3.52
CA GLY A 410 3.36 -6.91 4.49
C GLY A 410 4.32 -7.24 5.65
N GLU A 411 5.06 -8.34 5.58
CA GLU A 411 5.99 -8.74 6.64
C GLU A 411 7.35 -8.03 6.52
N GLU A 412 7.84 -7.53 7.65
CA GLU A 412 9.17 -6.92 7.76
C GLU A 412 10.28 -7.97 7.62
N ILE A 413 11.25 -7.70 6.75
CA ILE A 413 12.42 -8.56 6.52
C ILE A 413 13.62 -8.08 7.36
N GLY A 414 13.81 -6.78 7.47
CA GLY A 414 14.89 -6.18 8.24
C GLY A 414 14.98 -4.68 8.01
N THR A 415 15.75 -4.02 8.89
CA THR A 415 15.84 -2.56 8.91
C THR A 415 17.30 -2.11 8.78
N VAL A 416 17.54 -1.16 7.88
CA VAL A 416 18.80 -0.43 7.77
C VAL A 416 18.63 0.92 8.46
N LYS A 417 19.50 1.27 9.40
CA LYS A 417 19.47 2.57 10.10
C LYS A 417 20.75 3.34 9.87
N PHE A 418 20.61 4.61 9.53
CA PHE A 418 21.65 5.61 9.40
C PHE A 418 21.59 6.57 10.57
N GLU A 419 22.73 6.93 11.13
CA GLU A 419 22.84 7.93 12.19
C GLU A 419 24.08 8.79 11.94
N THR A 420 23.90 10.11 11.89
CA THR A 420 24.97 11.07 11.64
C THR A 420 25.47 11.65 12.96
N LYS A 421 26.77 11.51 13.22
CA LYS A 421 27.44 12.00 14.43
C LYS A 421 28.59 12.92 14.09
N GLU A 422 28.88 13.84 14.99
CA GLU A 422 30.08 14.66 14.93
C GLU A 422 31.26 13.91 15.58
N ASN A 423 32.33 13.73 14.82
CA ASN A 423 33.57 13.12 15.29
C ASN A 423 34.76 14.00 14.88
N ALA A 424 35.43 14.60 15.86
CA ALA A 424 36.58 15.50 15.67
C ALA A 424 36.36 16.61 14.62
N GLY A 425 35.18 17.24 14.63
CA GLY A 425 34.82 18.33 13.71
C GLY A 425 34.41 17.87 12.30
N LYS A 426 34.22 16.56 12.09
CA LYS A 426 33.68 15.99 10.84
C LYS A 426 32.35 15.29 11.12
N LEU A 427 31.41 15.37 10.18
CA LEU A 427 30.18 14.61 10.22
C LEU A 427 30.44 13.22 9.62
N GLU A 428 30.19 12.19 10.42
CA GLU A 428 30.32 10.78 10.05
C GLU A 428 28.94 10.11 10.16
N THR A 429 28.54 9.36 9.12
CA THR A 429 27.27 8.63 9.13
C THR A 429 27.54 7.14 9.25
N THR A 430 27.03 6.52 10.31
CA THR A 430 27.11 5.06 10.50
C THR A 430 25.83 4.40 9.99
N THR A 431 26.00 3.34 9.21
CA THR A 431 24.91 2.47 8.72
C THR A 431 24.92 1.18 9.52
N THR A 432 23.78 0.77 10.05
CA THR A 432 23.58 -0.51 10.75
C THR A 432 22.47 -1.30 10.07
N TYR A 433 22.60 -2.62 9.99
CA TYR A 433 21.54 -3.50 9.49
C TYR A 433 21.10 -4.46 10.59
N THR A 434 19.79 -4.53 10.82
CA THR A 434 19.17 -5.44 11.78
C THR A 434 18.16 -6.34 11.04
N PRO A 435 18.45 -7.64 10.85
CA PRO A 435 17.49 -8.57 10.26
C PRO A 435 16.33 -8.86 11.21
N ASN A 436 15.13 -9.08 10.67
CA ASN A 436 14.00 -9.57 11.45
C ASN A 436 14.05 -11.10 11.58
N ALA A 437 14.46 -11.59 12.75
CA ALA A 437 14.56 -13.03 13.02
C ALA A 437 13.22 -13.79 12.95
N LYS A 438 12.08 -13.10 12.92
CA LYS A 438 10.75 -13.71 12.79
C LYS A 438 10.30 -13.90 11.35
N TYR A 439 10.95 -13.24 10.39
CA TYR A 439 10.58 -13.35 8.97
C TYR A 439 10.81 -14.77 8.47
N LYS A 440 9.85 -15.29 7.70
CA LYS A 440 9.94 -16.59 7.06
C LYS A 440 9.96 -16.40 5.55
N PRO A 441 11.03 -16.84 4.87
CA PRO A 441 11.09 -16.76 3.41
C PRO A 441 9.91 -17.44 2.74
N ILE A 442 9.40 -16.83 1.67
CA ILE A 442 8.34 -17.38 0.81
C ILE A 442 8.80 -17.43 -0.64
N GLY A 443 8.07 -18.17 -1.48
CA GLY A 443 8.47 -18.37 -2.87
C GLY A 443 9.86 -19.01 -2.96
N ASN A 444 10.72 -18.45 -3.81
CA ASN A 444 12.10 -18.89 -4.03
C ASN A 444 13.13 -17.99 -3.33
N GLU A 445 12.73 -17.24 -2.30
CA GLU A 445 13.65 -16.44 -1.50
C GLU A 445 14.77 -17.32 -0.92
N LYS A 446 16.01 -16.85 -1.02
CA LYS A 446 17.20 -17.51 -0.48
C LYS A 446 17.46 -17.00 0.94
N THR A 447 18.63 -17.31 1.49
CA THR A 447 19.10 -16.63 2.70
C THR A 447 19.27 -15.13 2.40
N ILE A 448 18.33 -14.32 2.89
CA ILE A 448 18.34 -12.88 2.67
C ILE A 448 19.45 -12.26 3.51
N THR A 449 20.33 -11.49 2.87
CA THR A 449 21.38 -10.72 3.53
C THR A 449 21.20 -9.23 3.26
N GLY A 450 21.37 -8.41 4.30
CA GLY A 450 21.35 -6.96 4.17
C GLY A 450 22.75 -6.37 4.00
N PRO A 451 22.85 -5.04 3.86
CA PRO A 451 24.12 -4.36 3.70
C PRO A 451 25.01 -4.50 4.94
N GLU A 452 26.33 -4.46 4.73
CA GLU A 452 27.30 -4.43 5.81
C GLU A 452 27.22 -3.13 6.61
N THR A 453 27.55 -3.20 7.90
CA THR A 453 27.68 -2.02 8.75
C THR A 453 28.93 -1.26 8.34
N LYS A 454 28.79 0.05 8.08
CA LYS A 454 29.88 0.91 7.63
C LYS A 454 29.72 2.35 8.10
N THR A 455 30.82 3.10 8.12
CA THR A 455 30.83 4.54 8.38
C THR A 455 31.38 5.27 7.16
N GLU A 456 30.62 6.23 6.64
CA GLU A 456 30.95 6.99 5.43
C GLU A 456 30.66 8.48 5.61
N GLN A 457 31.23 9.30 4.71
CA GLN A 457 31.00 10.75 4.62
C GLN A 457 30.18 11.06 3.37
N GLY A 458 29.30 12.06 3.43
CA GLY A 458 28.51 12.54 2.29
C GLY A 458 27.00 12.38 2.45
N ASN A 459 26.27 12.65 1.36
CA ASN A 459 24.82 12.84 1.33
C ASN A 459 24.08 12.00 0.28
N VAL A 460 24.79 11.08 -0.39
CA VAL A 460 24.20 10.11 -1.29
C VAL A 460 24.53 8.74 -0.73
N TRP A 461 23.50 7.93 -0.50
CA TRP A 461 23.72 6.60 0.05
C TRP A 461 23.06 5.55 -0.81
N SER A 462 23.76 4.44 -0.93
CA SER A 462 23.34 3.28 -1.68
C SER A 462 23.59 2.04 -0.83
N PHE A 463 22.56 1.20 -0.70
CA PHE A 463 22.65 -0.04 0.05
C PHE A 463 21.74 -1.09 -0.59
N THR A 464 22.14 -2.36 -0.46
CA THR A 464 21.56 -3.45 -1.22
C THR A 464 21.24 -4.63 -0.30
N TRP A 465 20.03 -5.15 -0.43
CA TRP A 465 19.67 -6.47 0.08
C TRP A 465 19.83 -7.51 -1.02
N LYS A 466 20.25 -8.71 -0.65
CA LYS A 466 20.51 -9.83 -1.58
C LYS A 466 19.74 -11.08 -1.18
N GLY A 467 19.57 -12.00 -2.12
CA GLY A 467 18.89 -13.27 -1.88
C GLY A 467 17.36 -13.17 -1.90
N LEU A 468 16.83 -12.07 -2.44
CA LEU A 468 15.41 -11.85 -2.65
C LEU A 468 14.91 -12.65 -3.87
N ASP A 469 13.61 -12.96 -3.91
CA ASP A 469 13.00 -13.62 -5.05
C ASP A 469 12.62 -12.60 -6.13
N LYS A 470 13.12 -12.81 -7.36
CA LYS A 470 12.83 -11.96 -8.52
C LYS A 470 11.37 -11.99 -8.97
N GLU A 471 10.62 -13.02 -8.58
CA GLU A 471 9.19 -13.10 -8.86
C GLU A 471 8.34 -12.35 -7.82
N LEU A 472 8.93 -11.98 -6.67
CA LEU A 472 8.28 -11.21 -5.61
C LEU A 472 8.62 -9.72 -5.70
N GLN A 473 7.85 -8.91 -4.97
CA GLN A 473 8.01 -7.47 -4.91
C GLN A 473 8.24 -7.05 -3.47
N TYR A 474 9.07 -6.03 -3.32
CA TYR A 474 9.44 -5.50 -2.03
C TYR A 474 9.19 -4.01 -2.02
N LYS A 475 8.95 -3.48 -0.83
CA LYS A 475 8.80 -2.04 -0.60
C LYS A 475 9.70 -1.62 0.56
N VAL A 476 10.05 -0.34 0.58
CA VAL A 476 10.88 0.23 1.64
C VAL A 476 10.08 1.32 2.34
N GLU A 477 9.89 1.16 3.64
CA GLU A 477 9.26 2.16 4.50
C GLU A 477 10.35 2.97 5.20
N GLU A 478 10.30 4.30 5.04
CA GLU A 478 11.24 5.21 5.71
C GLU A 478 10.64 5.78 7.01
N ASP A 479 11.48 5.89 8.04
CA ASP A 479 11.25 6.71 9.22
C ASP A 479 12.46 7.62 9.48
N ASN A 480 12.24 8.85 9.97
CA ASN A 480 13.32 9.79 10.24
C ASN A 480 12.95 10.84 11.32
N ASN A 481 13.95 11.52 11.89
CA ASN A 481 13.75 12.62 12.86
C ASN A 481 13.82 14.03 12.26
N MET A 482 13.94 14.16 10.94
CA MET A 482 14.13 15.43 10.24
C MET A 482 12.81 16.13 9.90
N ASN A 483 11.67 15.49 10.13
CA ASN A 483 10.34 15.98 9.73
C ASN A 483 10.26 16.19 8.20
N GLN A 484 10.74 15.18 7.48
CA GLN A 484 10.72 15.13 6.04
C GLN A 484 9.90 13.93 5.58
N THR A 485 9.07 14.15 4.57
CA THR A 485 8.34 13.06 3.91
C THR A 485 9.17 12.47 2.78
N ALA A 486 9.19 11.14 2.70
CA ALA A 486 9.85 10.39 1.64
C ALA A 486 9.01 10.35 0.36
N HIS A 487 9.65 10.65 -0.76
CA HIS A 487 9.15 10.43 -2.12
C HIS A 487 9.90 9.24 -2.72
N PHE A 488 9.15 8.21 -3.12
CA PHE A 488 9.65 6.96 -3.66
C PHE A 488 9.40 6.89 -5.17
N THR A 489 10.42 6.53 -5.94
CA THR A 489 10.32 6.26 -7.40
C THR A 489 11.13 5.04 -7.81
N LYS A 490 10.71 4.35 -8.88
CA LYS A 490 11.46 3.21 -9.42
C LYS A 490 12.72 3.70 -10.12
N GLY A 491 13.85 3.10 -9.81
CA GLY A 491 15.11 3.32 -10.53
C GLY A 491 15.27 2.33 -11.69
N GLU A 492 16.51 1.91 -11.94
CA GLU A 492 16.80 0.79 -12.85
C GLU A 492 16.27 -0.54 -12.27
N ASN A 493 16.42 -1.64 -13.02
CA ASN A 493 15.96 -2.96 -12.59
C ASN A 493 16.55 -3.32 -11.20
N GLY A 494 15.68 -3.59 -10.22
CA GLY A 494 16.09 -3.86 -8.84
C GLY A 494 16.46 -2.62 -8.02
N GLU A 495 15.95 -1.43 -8.37
CA GLU A 495 16.29 -0.19 -7.67
C GLU A 495 15.08 0.63 -7.19
N ILE A 496 15.16 1.10 -5.94
CA ILE A 496 14.23 2.07 -5.34
C ILE A 496 15.00 3.36 -5.07
N LEU A 497 14.51 4.46 -5.62
CA LEU A 497 15.02 5.80 -5.34
C LEU A 497 14.16 6.45 -4.26
N ILE A 498 14.83 7.09 -3.30
CA ILE A 498 14.17 7.81 -2.21
C ILE A 498 14.73 9.23 -2.15
N THR A 499 13.84 10.21 -2.16
CA THR A 499 14.18 11.63 -1.97
C THR A 499 13.30 12.20 -0.87
N ASN A 500 13.91 12.91 0.09
CA ASN A 500 13.17 13.53 1.17
C ASN A 500 12.96 15.01 0.93
N ASN A 501 11.76 15.47 1.23
CA ASN A 501 11.37 16.87 1.16
C ASN A 501 11.00 17.39 2.54
N LYS A 502 11.54 18.56 2.91
CA LYS A 502 11.19 19.25 4.15
C LYS A 502 9.85 19.98 3.99
N ASP A 503 8.82 19.43 4.62
CA ASP A 503 7.48 19.99 4.61
C ASP A 503 6.99 20.38 6.02
N ASN A 504 7.72 19.99 7.07
CA ASN A 504 7.38 20.21 8.47
C ASN A 504 5.97 19.69 8.82
N ASN A 505 5.55 18.60 8.17
CA ASN A 505 4.31 17.91 8.51
C ASN A 505 4.58 16.69 9.40
N PRO A 506 3.55 16.21 10.14
CA PRO A 506 3.62 14.94 10.83
C PRO A 506 3.99 13.77 9.93
N LYS A 507 4.47 12.69 10.56
CA LYS A 507 4.61 11.40 9.89
C LYS A 507 3.27 10.98 9.26
N PRO A 508 3.26 10.59 7.97
CA PRO A 508 2.06 10.09 7.32
C PRO A 508 1.47 8.87 8.03
N LEU A 509 0.17 8.64 7.86
CA LEU A 509 -0.53 7.48 8.43
C LEU A 509 -0.61 6.38 7.38
N ASN A 510 -0.16 5.17 7.72
CA ASN A 510 -0.15 4.01 6.84
C ASN A 510 -0.85 2.83 7.57
N PRO A 511 -2.14 2.55 7.27
CA PRO A 511 -2.84 1.40 7.83
C PRO A 511 -2.35 0.09 7.22
N THR A 512 -2.44 -1.01 7.98
CA THR A 512 -2.30 -2.37 7.41
C THR A 512 -3.33 -2.60 6.29
N GLU A 513 -3.11 -3.57 5.40
CA GLU A 513 -4.00 -3.75 4.25
C GLU A 513 -4.45 -5.21 4.10
N PRO A 514 -5.69 -5.45 3.62
CA PRO A 514 -6.14 -6.79 3.30
C PRO A 514 -5.40 -7.35 2.08
N LYS A 515 -5.47 -8.66 1.88
CA LYS A 515 -4.71 -9.35 0.84
C LYS A 515 -5.64 -10.21 -0.01
N VAL A 516 -5.28 -10.49 -1.27
CA VAL A 516 -6.01 -11.46 -2.09
C VAL A 516 -5.08 -12.53 -2.60
N VAL A 517 -5.57 -13.75 -2.77
CA VAL A 517 -4.74 -14.86 -3.27
C VAL A 517 -5.55 -15.70 -4.25
N LEU A 518 -4.86 -16.17 -5.30
CA LEU A 518 -5.37 -17.18 -6.21
C LEU A 518 -4.55 -18.46 -6.10
N GLY A 519 -5.12 -19.54 -6.60
CA GLY A 519 -4.55 -20.88 -6.54
C GLY A 519 -4.29 -21.50 -7.90
N GLY A 520 -3.86 -22.76 -7.83
CA GLY A 520 -3.70 -23.62 -8.99
C GLY A 520 -3.55 -25.09 -8.60
N LYS A 521 -3.43 -25.94 -9.62
CA LYS A 521 -3.10 -27.36 -9.43
C LYS A 521 -2.18 -27.86 -10.55
N LYS A 522 -1.20 -28.68 -10.16
CA LYS A 522 -0.33 -29.45 -11.05
C LYS A 522 -0.79 -30.91 -11.15
N PHE A 523 -0.56 -31.50 -12.31
CA PHE A 523 -0.92 -32.88 -12.62
C PHE A 523 0.20 -33.59 -13.40
N VAL A 524 0.26 -34.91 -13.26
CA VAL A 524 1.17 -35.76 -14.05
C VAL A 524 0.39 -36.90 -14.68
N LYS A 525 0.38 -36.92 -16.01
CA LYS A 525 -0.25 -37.93 -16.84
C LYS A 525 0.63 -39.17 -16.95
N THR A 526 0.12 -40.32 -16.49
CA THR A 526 0.83 -41.60 -16.57
C THR A 526 -0.03 -42.74 -17.13
N ASP A 527 0.62 -43.87 -17.39
CA ASP A 527 -0.02 -45.19 -17.44
C ASP A 527 -0.10 -45.83 -16.04
N GLU A 528 -0.63 -47.06 -15.98
CA GLU A 528 -0.81 -47.86 -14.75
C GLU A 528 0.52 -48.23 -14.06
N ASN A 529 1.65 -48.14 -14.78
CA ASN A 529 2.99 -48.46 -14.25
C ASN A 529 3.79 -47.18 -13.89
N GLY A 530 3.18 -46.00 -14.03
CA GLY A 530 3.85 -44.72 -13.77
C GLY A 530 4.67 -44.17 -14.95
N LYS A 531 4.58 -44.76 -16.16
CA LYS A 531 5.22 -44.20 -17.36
C LYS A 531 4.50 -42.92 -17.78
N ARG A 532 5.24 -41.82 -17.94
CA ARG A 532 4.71 -40.50 -18.34
C ARG A 532 4.19 -40.48 -19.78
N LEU A 533 3.01 -39.90 -19.98
CA LEU A 533 2.31 -39.87 -21.28
C LEU A 533 2.10 -38.42 -21.76
N ALA A 534 2.52 -38.16 -23.00
CA ALA A 534 2.35 -36.86 -23.65
C ALA A 534 1.06 -36.78 -24.48
N GLY A 535 0.53 -35.58 -24.64
CA GLY A 535 -0.56 -35.28 -25.56
C GLY A 535 -1.97 -35.63 -25.09
N ALA A 536 -2.18 -35.90 -23.79
CA ALA A 536 -3.54 -35.97 -23.25
C ALA A 536 -4.11 -34.55 -23.15
N GLU A 537 -5.36 -34.36 -23.55
CA GLU A 537 -6.05 -33.08 -23.43
C GLU A 537 -7.16 -33.15 -22.38
N PHE A 538 -7.30 -32.11 -21.56
CA PHE A 538 -8.32 -32.01 -20.51
C PHE A 538 -9.05 -30.68 -20.55
N PHE A 539 -10.34 -30.73 -20.22
CA PHE A 539 -11.09 -29.56 -19.81
C PHE A 539 -11.14 -29.45 -18.29
N VAL A 540 -11.25 -28.22 -17.79
CA VAL A 540 -11.49 -27.94 -16.36
C VAL A 540 -12.96 -27.65 -16.13
N LYS A 541 -13.55 -28.26 -15.12
CA LYS A 541 -14.94 -28.06 -14.70
C LYS A 541 -15.04 -27.62 -13.23
N LYS A 542 -16.11 -26.89 -12.94
CA LYS A 542 -16.57 -26.57 -11.59
C LYS A 542 -18.05 -26.90 -11.47
N THR A 543 -18.45 -27.50 -10.36
CA THR A 543 -19.87 -27.69 -10.04
C THR A 543 -20.41 -26.40 -9.42
N VAL A 544 -21.43 -25.80 -10.03
CA VAL A 544 -22.12 -24.60 -9.51
C VAL A 544 -23.56 -24.93 -9.18
N THR A 545 -24.18 -24.12 -8.31
CA THR A 545 -25.62 -24.22 -8.03
C THR A 545 -26.36 -23.19 -8.86
N GLU A 546 -27.19 -23.64 -9.79
CA GLU A 546 -28.08 -22.82 -10.61
C GLU A 546 -29.52 -23.25 -10.35
N GLU A 547 -30.39 -22.31 -9.95
CA GLU A 547 -31.81 -22.59 -9.67
C GLU A 547 -32.02 -23.78 -8.69
N GLY A 548 -31.12 -23.94 -7.71
CA GLY A 548 -31.16 -25.03 -6.73
C GLY A 548 -30.66 -26.39 -7.23
N LYS A 549 -30.15 -26.49 -8.46
CA LYS A 549 -29.57 -27.72 -9.04
C LYS A 549 -28.06 -27.58 -9.17
N GLN A 550 -27.35 -28.69 -8.93
CA GLN A 550 -25.92 -28.77 -9.19
C GLN A 550 -25.67 -29.06 -10.67
N VAL A 551 -24.92 -28.19 -11.33
CA VAL A 551 -24.56 -28.30 -12.74
C VAL A 551 -23.06 -28.11 -12.91
N ASP A 552 -22.44 -28.92 -13.77
CA ASP A 552 -21.03 -28.77 -14.11
C ASP A 552 -20.87 -27.74 -15.23
N LYS A 553 -19.97 -26.78 -15.03
CA LYS A 553 -19.61 -25.74 -15.99
C LYS A 553 -18.14 -25.87 -16.35
N TYR A 554 -17.81 -25.51 -17.58
CA TYR A 554 -16.46 -25.53 -18.13
C TYR A 554 -15.79 -24.18 -18.00
N LEU A 555 -14.48 -24.21 -17.72
CA LEU A 555 -13.65 -23.02 -17.68
C LEU A 555 -13.46 -22.43 -19.08
N VAL A 556 -13.71 -21.13 -19.22
CA VAL A 556 -13.37 -20.31 -20.38
C VAL A 556 -12.57 -19.11 -19.90
N ALA A 557 -11.55 -18.74 -20.68
CA ALA A 557 -10.73 -17.57 -20.42
C ALA A 557 -10.97 -16.49 -21.48
N THR A 558 -11.36 -15.29 -21.04
CA THR A 558 -11.32 -14.09 -21.87
C THR A 558 -9.87 -13.71 -22.10
N LYS A 559 -9.53 -13.32 -23.34
CA LYS A 559 -8.16 -12.99 -23.75
C LYS A 559 -8.14 -11.64 -24.43
N LYS A 560 -7.13 -10.82 -24.13
CA LYS A 560 -6.93 -9.53 -24.82
C LYS A 560 -6.40 -9.70 -26.24
N ASP A 561 -5.55 -10.70 -26.46
CA ASP A 561 -5.13 -11.17 -27.79
C ASP A 561 -5.47 -12.65 -27.89
N GLU A 562 -6.60 -12.94 -28.54
CA GLU A 562 -7.06 -14.30 -28.73
C GLU A 562 -6.23 -15.05 -29.79
N GLN A 563 -5.67 -14.34 -30.77
CA GLN A 563 -4.93 -14.94 -31.87
C GLN A 563 -3.56 -15.44 -31.40
N GLU A 564 -2.84 -14.66 -30.59
CA GLU A 564 -1.54 -15.08 -30.04
C GLU A 564 -1.67 -16.40 -29.24
N VAL A 565 -2.73 -16.54 -28.44
CA VAL A 565 -3.00 -17.77 -27.67
C VAL A 565 -3.41 -18.92 -28.59
N LYS A 566 -4.22 -18.66 -29.63
CA LYS A 566 -4.63 -19.67 -30.63
C LYS A 566 -3.44 -20.18 -31.43
N ASP A 567 -2.54 -19.30 -31.87
CA ASP A 567 -1.35 -19.65 -32.63
C ASP A 567 -0.40 -20.50 -31.79
N ALA A 568 -0.17 -20.11 -30.53
CA ALA A 568 0.66 -20.89 -29.61
C ALA A 568 0.03 -22.27 -29.32
N LYS A 569 -1.30 -22.35 -29.16
CA LYS A 569 -2.01 -23.63 -28.99
C LYS A 569 -1.93 -24.49 -30.25
N ALA A 570 -2.06 -23.92 -31.43
CA ALA A 570 -1.94 -24.64 -32.70
C ALA A 570 -0.51 -25.19 -32.90
N ALA A 571 0.52 -24.46 -32.47
CA ALA A 571 1.90 -24.94 -32.50
C ALA A 571 2.12 -26.13 -31.54
N LEU A 572 1.53 -26.07 -30.34
CA LEU A 572 1.52 -27.17 -29.39
C LEU A 572 0.78 -28.39 -29.93
N ASP A 573 -0.40 -28.20 -30.51
CA ASP A 573 -1.21 -29.27 -31.10
C ASP A 573 -0.48 -29.96 -32.24
N LYS A 574 0.16 -29.19 -33.11
CA LYS A 574 1.00 -29.73 -34.17
C LYS A 574 2.17 -30.57 -33.62
N ALA A 575 2.85 -30.10 -32.56
CA ALA A 575 3.94 -30.86 -31.95
C ALA A 575 3.45 -32.19 -31.35
N VAL A 576 2.27 -32.18 -30.72
CA VAL A 576 1.61 -33.39 -30.19
C VAL A 576 1.17 -34.33 -31.31
N GLU A 577 0.59 -33.82 -32.39
CA GLU A 577 0.22 -34.61 -33.58
C GLU A 577 1.43 -35.30 -34.20
N GLU A 578 2.54 -34.58 -34.37
CA GLU A 578 3.79 -35.14 -34.91
C GLU A 578 4.38 -36.24 -34.01
N TYR A 579 4.34 -36.07 -32.68
CA TYR A 579 4.74 -37.13 -31.75
C TYR A 579 3.80 -38.34 -31.83
N ASN A 580 2.49 -38.09 -31.94
CA ASN A 580 1.49 -39.12 -32.09
C ASN A 580 1.53 -39.78 -33.47
N ALA A 581 2.15 -39.21 -34.50
CA ALA A 581 2.31 -39.89 -35.79
C ALA A 581 3.30 -41.07 -35.73
N LEU A 582 4.23 -41.06 -34.76
CA LEU A 582 5.25 -42.10 -34.59
C LEU A 582 4.66 -43.48 -34.20
N THR A 583 5.41 -44.55 -34.52
CA THR A 583 5.14 -45.89 -33.96
C THR A 583 5.54 -45.97 -32.50
N ALA A 584 5.08 -47.01 -31.78
CA ALA A 584 5.44 -47.21 -30.38
C ALA A 584 6.96 -47.31 -30.18
N GLU A 585 7.67 -47.99 -31.10
CA GLU A 585 9.13 -48.13 -31.05
C GLU A 585 9.84 -46.79 -31.29
N GLN A 586 9.34 -45.97 -32.22
CA GLN A 586 9.90 -44.64 -32.50
C GLN A 586 9.68 -43.67 -31.33
N GLN A 587 8.53 -43.76 -30.66
CA GLN A 587 8.23 -42.97 -29.48
C GLN A 587 9.16 -43.27 -28.29
N GLU A 588 9.68 -44.51 -28.21
CA GLU A 588 10.68 -44.90 -27.19
C GLU A 588 12.12 -44.56 -27.60
N GLY A 589 12.36 -44.39 -28.90
CA GLY A 589 13.66 -44.03 -29.47
C GLY A 589 14.03 -42.55 -29.37
N GLN A 590 15.15 -42.19 -30.02
CA GLN A 590 15.67 -40.81 -30.02
C GLN A 590 14.71 -39.82 -30.69
N GLU A 591 14.01 -40.23 -31.74
CA GLU A 591 13.01 -39.41 -32.44
C GLU A 591 11.87 -39.01 -31.50
N GLY A 592 11.33 -39.96 -30.72
CA GLY A 592 10.34 -39.69 -29.68
C GLY A 592 10.83 -38.70 -28.62
N LYS A 593 12.09 -38.85 -28.15
CA LYS A 593 12.70 -37.89 -27.20
C LYS A 593 12.78 -36.48 -27.78
N THR A 594 13.21 -36.35 -29.04
CA THR A 594 13.27 -35.05 -29.73
C THR A 594 11.88 -34.41 -29.87
N LYS A 595 10.86 -35.20 -30.24
CA LYS A 595 9.48 -34.69 -30.36
C LYS A 595 8.88 -34.31 -29.01
N LYS A 596 9.18 -35.05 -27.94
CA LYS A 596 8.80 -34.67 -26.56
C LYS A 596 9.39 -33.33 -26.14
N ALA A 597 10.68 -33.08 -26.42
CA ALA A 597 11.30 -31.78 -26.13
C ALA A 597 10.67 -30.63 -26.94
N ALA A 598 10.21 -30.90 -28.17
CA ALA A 598 9.47 -29.93 -28.97
C ALA A 598 8.08 -29.62 -28.37
N ILE A 599 7.38 -30.62 -27.82
CA ILE A 599 6.13 -30.43 -27.06
C ILE A 599 6.41 -29.57 -25.82
N ASP A 600 7.45 -29.87 -25.05
CA ASP A 600 7.80 -29.09 -23.84
C ASP A 600 8.04 -27.60 -24.18
N THR A 601 8.75 -27.34 -25.30
CA THR A 601 9.00 -25.98 -25.79
C THR A 601 7.70 -25.27 -26.23
N ALA A 602 6.84 -25.96 -26.98
CA ALA A 602 5.58 -25.41 -27.43
C ALA A 602 4.58 -25.18 -26.29
N GLN A 603 4.61 -26.04 -25.26
CA GLN A 603 3.80 -25.92 -24.06
C GLN A 603 4.21 -24.68 -23.24
N ASP A 604 5.52 -24.47 -23.04
CA ASP A 604 6.03 -23.26 -22.37
C ASP A 604 5.63 -21.98 -23.12
N ALA A 605 5.73 -21.99 -24.46
CA ALA A 605 5.28 -20.88 -25.30
C ALA A 605 3.76 -20.62 -25.15
N TYR A 606 2.94 -21.67 -25.14
CA TYR A 606 1.50 -21.56 -24.91
C TYR A 606 1.18 -21.02 -23.52
N ASN A 607 1.82 -21.53 -22.46
CA ASN A 607 1.62 -21.06 -21.10
C ASN A 607 1.98 -19.57 -20.96
N LYS A 608 3.11 -19.13 -21.54
CA LYS A 608 3.51 -17.71 -21.57
C LYS A 608 2.51 -16.84 -22.33
N ALA A 609 2.06 -17.29 -23.51
CA ALA A 609 1.04 -16.59 -24.28
C ALA A 609 -0.28 -16.49 -23.51
N PHE A 610 -0.68 -17.55 -22.81
CA PHE A 610 -1.90 -17.58 -22.00
C PHE A 610 -1.80 -16.63 -20.80
N ILE A 611 -0.73 -16.70 -20.00
CA ILE A 611 -0.49 -15.78 -18.87
C ILE A 611 -0.44 -14.33 -19.34
N LYS A 612 0.19 -14.04 -20.48
CA LYS A 612 0.26 -12.68 -21.03
C LYS A 612 -1.13 -12.13 -21.40
N ASN A 613 -2.05 -12.99 -21.86
CA ASN A 613 -3.26 -12.56 -22.54
C ASN A 613 -4.57 -12.84 -21.80
N ALA A 614 -4.63 -13.78 -20.87
CA ALA A 614 -5.82 -14.06 -20.08
C ALA A 614 -6.19 -12.85 -19.21
N THR A 615 -7.45 -12.43 -19.27
CA THR A 615 -7.95 -11.26 -18.52
C THR A 615 -9.04 -11.61 -17.53
N ALA A 616 -9.80 -12.68 -17.76
CA ALA A 616 -10.83 -13.15 -16.85
C ALA A 616 -11.14 -14.63 -17.05
N TYR A 617 -11.52 -15.30 -15.97
CA TYR A 617 -12.15 -16.62 -16.01
C TYR A 617 -13.67 -16.53 -15.91
N THR A 618 -14.33 -17.40 -16.67
CA THR A 618 -15.78 -17.58 -16.66
C THR A 618 -16.12 -19.06 -16.71
N TRP A 619 -17.29 -19.41 -16.20
CA TRP A 619 -17.77 -20.79 -16.10
C TRP A 619 -19.04 -20.94 -16.93
N VAL A 620 -18.97 -21.69 -18.04
CA VAL A 620 -20.04 -21.77 -19.04
C VAL A 620 -20.48 -23.22 -19.29
N ASN A 621 -21.64 -23.39 -19.93
CA ASN A 621 -22.06 -24.71 -20.42
C ASN A 621 -21.14 -25.19 -21.56
N ALA A 622 -21.16 -26.49 -21.85
CA ALA A 622 -20.54 -26.99 -23.07
C ALA A 622 -21.12 -26.26 -24.30
N PRO A 623 -20.27 -25.92 -25.30
CA PRO A 623 -20.76 -25.29 -26.53
C PRO A 623 -21.73 -26.22 -27.24
N LYS A 624 -22.72 -25.64 -27.94
CA LYS A 624 -23.60 -26.45 -28.80
C LYS A 624 -22.82 -26.92 -30.03
N GLU A 625 -23.31 -27.98 -30.66
CA GLU A 625 -22.74 -28.46 -31.92
C GLU A 625 -22.73 -27.33 -32.95
N GLY A 626 -21.57 -27.09 -33.57
CA GLY A 626 -21.35 -26.01 -34.54
C GLY A 626 -20.94 -24.66 -33.96
N GLU A 627 -20.92 -24.49 -32.63
CA GLU A 627 -20.37 -23.29 -31.98
C GLU A 627 -18.85 -23.40 -31.76
N ALA A 628 -18.18 -22.24 -31.69
CA ALA A 628 -16.75 -22.19 -31.40
C ALA A 628 -16.46 -22.70 -29.98
N ASP A 629 -15.54 -23.65 -29.87
CA ASP A 629 -15.13 -24.20 -28.57
C ASP A 629 -14.00 -23.36 -27.97
N ASN A 630 -14.39 -22.46 -27.05
CA ASN A 630 -13.46 -21.53 -26.38
C ASN A 630 -13.05 -22.01 -24.98
N ARG A 631 -13.37 -23.26 -24.61
CA ARG A 631 -13.00 -23.84 -23.32
C ARG A 631 -11.49 -23.92 -23.18
N VAL A 632 -10.99 -23.72 -21.97
CA VAL A 632 -9.57 -23.91 -21.66
C VAL A 632 -9.22 -25.39 -21.81
N VAL A 633 -8.23 -25.67 -22.66
CA VAL A 633 -7.68 -27.00 -22.88
C VAL A 633 -6.30 -27.07 -22.26
N LEU A 634 -6.11 -28.01 -21.34
CA LEU A 634 -4.82 -28.34 -20.75
C LEU A 634 -4.25 -29.55 -21.51
N THR A 635 -2.98 -29.48 -21.89
CA THR A 635 -2.31 -30.56 -22.63
C THR A 635 -1.14 -31.09 -21.81
N SER A 636 -1.03 -32.43 -21.69
CA SER A 636 0.12 -33.04 -21.03
C SER A 636 1.37 -32.96 -21.92
N ASP A 637 2.46 -32.42 -21.37
CA ASP A 637 3.71 -32.19 -22.11
C ASP A 637 4.51 -33.49 -22.36
N GLY A 638 5.74 -33.37 -22.87
CA GLY A 638 6.63 -34.51 -23.13
C GLY A 638 6.95 -35.36 -21.89
N GLN A 639 6.87 -34.76 -20.70
CA GLN A 639 7.02 -35.37 -19.39
C GLN A 639 5.67 -35.69 -18.73
N GLY A 640 4.57 -35.58 -19.47
CA GLY A 640 3.21 -35.79 -18.99
C GLY A 640 2.71 -34.74 -18.01
N ARG A 641 3.43 -33.62 -17.83
CA ARG A 641 3.05 -32.54 -16.92
C ARG A 641 1.99 -31.65 -17.54
N PHE A 642 1.08 -31.16 -16.72
CA PHE A 642 0.17 -30.08 -17.07
C PHE A 642 -0.34 -29.42 -15.80
N GLU A 643 -0.78 -28.17 -15.92
CA GLU A 643 -1.18 -27.36 -14.77
C GLU A 643 -2.32 -26.41 -15.13
N ILE A 644 -3.03 -25.96 -14.10
CA ILE A 644 -3.96 -24.84 -14.17
C ILE A 644 -3.62 -23.85 -13.05
N THR A 645 -3.51 -22.57 -13.41
CA THR A 645 -3.23 -21.48 -12.48
C THR A 645 -4.34 -20.43 -12.53
N GLY A 646 -4.39 -19.56 -11.53
CA GLY A 646 -5.31 -18.43 -11.51
C GLY A 646 -6.74 -18.76 -11.07
N LEU A 647 -6.96 -19.94 -10.48
CA LEU A 647 -8.27 -20.38 -10.01
C LEU A 647 -8.51 -19.92 -8.57
N GLU A 648 -9.77 -19.67 -8.22
CA GLU A 648 -10.16 -19.46 -6.84
C GLU A 648 -9.99 -20.74 -6.02
N TYR A 649 -9.62 -20.64 -4.73
CA TYR A 649 -9.55 -21.81 -3.85
C TYR A 649 -10.93 -22.50 -3.72
N GLY A 650 -11.02 -23.75 -4.16
CA GLY A 650 -12.26 -24.52 -4.22
C GLY A 650 -12.10 -25.91 -4.86
N GLU A 651 -13.23 -26.55 -5.14
CA GLU A 651 -13.30 -27.90 -5.73
C GLU A 651 -13.57 -27.83 -7.23
N TYR A 652 -12.85 -28.66 -7.98
CA TYR A 652 -12.88 -28.69 -9.44
C TYR A 652 -12.80 -30.13 -9.97
N LYS A 653 -12.97 -30.29 -11.27
CA LYS A 653 -12.86 -31.57 -11.96
C LYS A 653 -12.11 -31.45 -13.27
N LEU A 654 -11.38 -32.48 -13.65
CA LEU A 654 -10.85 -32.65 -15.00
C LEU A 654 -11.74 -33.61 -15.79
N GLU A 655 -12.09 -33.23 -17.00
CA GLU A 655 -12.69 -34.12 -18.00
C GLU A 655 -11.68 -34.36 -19.11
N GLU A 656 -11.32 -35.62 -19.37
CA GLU A 656 -10.43 -35.94 -20.48
C GLU A 656 -11.15 -35.66 -21.81
N LYS A 657 -10.60 -34.75 -22.60
CA LYS A 657 -11.05 -34.46 -23.96
C LYS A 657 -10.51 -35.54 -24.90
N THR A 658 -9.19 -35.69 -24.92
CA THR A 658 -8.44 -36.57 -25.83
C THR A 658 -7.45 -37.42 -25.04
N ALA A 659 -7.54 -38.74 -25.17
CA ALA A 659 -6.61 -39.66 -24.52
C ALA A 659 -5.27 -39.74 -25.29
N PRO A 660 -4.14 -40.05 -24.63
CA PRO A 660 -2.89 -40.36 -25.32
C PRO A 660 -3.05 -41.49 -26.35
N LYS A 661 -2.28 -41.44 -27.44
CA LYS A 661 -2.33 -42.47 -28.48
C LYS A 661 -2.08 -43.87 -27.88
N GLY A 662 -2.98 -44.81 -28.19
CA GLY A 662 -2.90 -46.20 -27.70
C GLY A 662 -3.51 -46.43 -26.31
N PHE A 663 -4.13 -45.41 -25.71
CA PHE A 663 -4.80 -45.49 -24.41
C PHE A 663 -6.31 -45.27 -24.54
N ALA A 664 -7.07 -45.89 -23.65
CA ALA A 664 -8.51 -45.68 -23.56
C ALA A 664 -8.79 -44.32 -22.93
N LYS A 665 -9.85 -43.67 -23.39
CA LYS A 665 -10.40 -42.47 -22.74
C LYS A 665 -10.90 -42.80 -21.33
N LEU A 666 -10.67 -41.90 -20.39
CA LEU A 666 -11.13 -42.04 -19.01
C LEU A 666 -12.65 -42.15 -18.93
N ASN A 667 -13.12 -43.03 -18.05
CA ASN A 667 -14.54 -43.19 -17.75
C ASN A 667 -14.92 -42.32 -16.56
N GLY A 668 -15.26 -41.06 -16.83
CA GLY A 668 -15.68 -40.08 -15.83
C GLY A 668 -14.62 -39.02 -15.52
N ASP A 669 -15.01 -38.11 -14.63
CA ASP A 669 -14.20 -36.96 -14.25
C ASP A 669 -13.23 -37.28 -13.10
N ILE A 670 -12.16 -36.51 -13.03
CA ILE A 670 -11.20 -36.57 -11.91
C ILE A 670 -11.37 -35.32 -11.06
N GLY A 671 -11.84 -35.49 -9.82
CA GLY A 671 -11.92 -34.41 -8.85
C GLY A 671 -10.54 -33.94 -8.38
N PHE A 672 -10.39 -32.63 -8.17
CA PHE A 672 -9.21 -32.03 -7.55
C PHE A 672 -9.58 -30.77 -6.76
N THR A 673 -8.80 -30.51 -5.71
CA THR A 673 -8.99 -29.37 -4.82
C THR A 673 -7.88 -28.33 -5.06
N VAL A 674 -8.26 -27.07 -5.23
CA VAL A 674 -7.35 -25.92 -5.21
C VAL A 674 -7.42 -25.28 -3.83
N ALA A 675 -6.29 -25.26 -3.13
CA ALA A 675 -6.14 -24.69 -1.80
C ALA A 675 -4.68 -24.27 -1.58
N LYS A 676 -4.39 -23.55 -0.50
CA LYS A 676 -3.02 -23.17 -0.14
C LYS A 676 -2.09 -24.39 -0.13
N GLY A 677 -1.02 -24.34 -0.93
CA GLY A 677 -0.03 -25.41 -1.08
C GLY A 677 -0.44 -26.53 -2.02
N SER A 678 -1.66 -26.53 -2.59
CA SER A 678 -2.08 -27.57 -3.54
C SER A 678 -1.30 -27.54 -4.85
N TYR A 679 -0.72 -26.38 -5.20
CA TYR A 679 0.08 -26.20 -6.40
C TYR A 679 1.48 -26.80 -6.29
N ASP A 680 2.12 -26.63 -5.13
CA ASP A 680 3.41 -27.27 -4.83
C ASP A 680 3.25 -28.79 -4.62
N GLY A 681 2.08 -29.19 -4.15
CA GLY A 681 1.66 -30.58 -4.01
C GLY A 681 2.19 -31.28 -2.77
N ASP A 682 1.73 -32.51 -2.56
CA ASP A 682 2.06 -33.33 -1.39
C ASP A 682 3.01 -34.47 -1.77
N ALA A 683 4.26 -34.37 -1.32
CA ALA A 683 5.31 -35.37 -1.57
C ALA A 683 4.94 -36.81 -1.16
N ALA A 684 4.05 -36.98 -0.19
CA ALA A 684 3.63 -38.29 0.30
C ALA A 684 2.46 -38.90 -0.49
N LYS A 685 1.76 -38.11 -1.30
CA LYS A 685 0.52 -38.52 -1.98
C LYS A 685 0.56 -38.37 -3.50
N GLU A 686 1.44 -37.51 -4.01
CA GLU A 686 1.41 -37.05 -5.39
C GLU A 686 2.68 -37.43 -6.15
N PHE A 687 2.58 -37.37 -7.47
CA PHE A 687 3.67 -37.75 -8.37
C PHE A 687 4.64 -36.59 -8.51
N LYS A 688 5.95 -36.87 -8.59
CA LYS A 688 6.95 -35.82 -8.87
C LYS A 688 6.57 -35.07 -10.14
N TYR A 689 6.44 -33.75 -10.08
CA TYR A 689 6.07 -32.97 -11.24
C TYR A 689 7.25 -32.92 -12.22
N GLU A 690 8.39 -32.41 -11.76
CA GLU A 690 9.65 -32.41 -12.49
C GLU A 690 10.27 -33.82 -12.50
N GLU A 691 10.59 -34.34 -13.69
CA GLU A 691 11.34 -35.59 -13.82
C GLU A 691 12.81 -35.40 -13.43
N THR A 692 13.39 -34.27 -13.83
CA THR A 692 14.75 -33.84 -13.49
C THR A 692 14.71 -32.41 -12.97
N LEU A 693 15.37 -32.15 -11.84
CA LEU A 693 15.49 -30.81 -11.27
C LEU A 693 16.66 -30.07 -11.88
N ALA A 694 16.44 -28.82 -12.31
CA ALA A 694 17.54 -27.91 -12.59
C ALA A 694 18.24 -27.49 -11.29
N LYS A 695 19.44 -26.92 -11.41
CA LYS A 695 20.18 -26.39 -10.26
C LYS A 695 19.32 -25.31 -9.56
N ASP A 696 19.27 -25.38 -8.23
CA ASP A 696 18.52 -24.45 -7.36
C ASP A 696 16.98 -24.51 -7.50
N GLN A 697 16.42 -25.51 -8.18
CA GLN A 697 14.98 -25.77 -8.17
C GLN A 697 14.56 -26.70 -7.03
N THR A 698 13.41 -26.42 -6.45
CA THR A 698 12.75 -27.28 -5.46
C THR A 698 11.83 -28.28 -6.17
N GLN A 699 11.78 -29.52 -5.67
CA GLN A 699 10.84 -30.52 -6.18
C GLN A 699 9.41 -30.11 -5.85
N THR A 700 8.54 -30.11 -6.86
CA THR A 700 7.10 -30.02 -6.65
C THR A 700 6.40 -31.31 -7.10
N TYR A 701 5.12 -31.43 -6.78
CA TYR A 701 4.33 -32.63 -6.96
C TYR A 701 2.99 -32.30 -7.61
N GLY A 702 2.48 -33.24 -8.39
CA GLY A 702 1.21 -33.12 -9.10
C GLY A 702 0.35 -34.35 -8.95
N GLN A 703 -0.97 -34.17 -8.97
CA GLN A 703 -1.92 -35.26 -8.88
C GLN A 703 -1.74 -36.19 -10.09
N GLN A 704 -1.58 -37.48 -9.82
CA GLN A 704 -1.38 -38.47 -10.88
C GLN A 704 -2.69 -38.73 -11.63
N VAL A 705 -2.65 -38.67 -12.96
CA VAL A 705 -3.78 -38.96 -13.85
C VAL A 705 -3.46 -40.18 -14.71
N ILE A 706 -4.05 -41.32 -14.37
CA ILE A 706 -3.70 -42.64 -14.92
C ILE A 706 -4.65 -43.02 -16.06
N ASN A 707 -4.12 -43.27 -17.27
CA ASN A 707 -4.89 -43.92 -18.35
C ASN A 707 -4.51 -45.39 -18.50
N LYS A 708 -5.50 -46.19 -18.91
CA LYS A 708 -5.33 -47.61 -19.19
C LYS A 708 -4.99 -47.84 -20.65
N LYS A 709 -4.00 -48.69 -20.91
CA LYS A 709 -3.60 -49.05 -22.28
C LYS A 709 -4.71 -49.86 -22.93
N VAL A 710 -5.00 -49.59 -24.20
CA VAL A 710 -5.93 -50.43 -24.96
C VAL A 710 -5.23 -51.75 -25.25
N SER A 711 -5.61 -52.80 -24.53
CA SER A 711 -5.18 -54.18 -24.84
C SER A 711 -6.33 -54.90 -25.52
N ILE A 712 -6.10 -55.31 -26.77
CA ILE A 712 -6.95 -56.31 -27.41
C ILE A 712 -6.43 -57.66 -26.90
N PRO A 713 -7.27 -58.51 -26.27
CA PRO A 713 -6.83 -59.84 -25.90
C PRO A 713 -6.35 -60.56 -27.17
N GLN A 714 -5.11 -61.06 -27.17
CA GLN A 714 -4.64 -61.94 -28.24
C GLN A 714 -5.50 -63.20 -28.22
N THR A 715 -6.52 -63.29 -29.07
CA THR A 715 -7.36 -64.49 -29.24
C THR A 715 -6.66 -65.62 -30.02
N GLY A 716 -5.33 -65.67 -29.96
CA GLY A 716 -4.45 -66.61 -30.65
C GLY A 716 -3.46 -67.29 -29.70
N GLY A 717 -3.88 -67.66 -28.50
CA GLY A 717 -3.05 -68.43 -27.58
C GLY A 717 -2.74 -69.85 -28.11
N ILE A 718 -1.86 -70.56 -27.40
CA ILE A 718 -1.48 -71.98 -27.64
C ILE A 718 -2.70 -72.88 -27.94
N GLY A 719 -3.87 -72.60 -27.37
CA GLY A 719 -5.12 -73.32 -27.65
C GLY A 719 -5.49 -73.35 -29.13
N THR A 720 -5.44 -72.22 -29.85
CA THR A 720 -5.80 -72.16 -31.29
C THR A 720 -4.81 -72.92 -32.15
N ILE A 721 -3.51 -72.89 -31.79
CA ILE A 721 -2.45 -73.67 -32.47
C ILE A 721 -2.67 -75.17 -32.22
N ILE A 722 -3.00 -75.58 -31.00
CA ILE A 722 -3.33 -76.97 -30.65
C ILE A 722 -4.56 -77.45 -31.42
N PHE A 723 -5.65 -76.68 -31.46
CA PHE A 723 -6.86 -77.06 -32.19
C PHE A 723 -6.64 -77.14 -33.71
N THR A 724 -5.81 -76.24 -34.27
CA THR A 724 -5.45 -76.28 -35.70
C THR A 724 -4.57 -77.48 -36.01
N ALA A 725 -3.59 -77.81 -35.15
CA ALA A 725 -2.71 -78.96 -35.31
C ALA A 725 -3.48 -80.30 -35.17
N ILE A 726 -4.40 -80.40 -34.20
CA ILE A 726 -5.28 -81.57 -34.05
C ILE A 726 -6.20 -81.70 -35.26
N GLY A 727 -6.79 -80.59 -35.74
CA GLY A 727 -7.63 -80.58 -36.93
C GLY A 727 -6.88 -81.07 -38.18
N LEU A 728 -5.65 -80.61 -38.38
CA LEU A 728 -4.79 -81.07 -39.49
C LEU A 728 -4.38 -82.55 -39.33
N ALA A 729 -4.12 -83.03 -38.11
CA ALA A 729 -3.80 -84.44 -37.85
C ALA A 729 -5.01 -85.37 -38.10
N ILE A 730 -6.23 -84.93 -37.78
CA ILE A 730 -7.47 -85.65 -38.08
C ILE A 730 -7.70 -85.71 -39.60
N MET A 731 -7.47 -84.60 -40.31
CA MET A 731 -7.59 -84.60 -41.77
C MET A 731 -6.54 -85.48 -42.44
N ALA A 732 -5.29 -85.47 -41.96
CA ALA A 732 -4.23 -86.35 -42.46
C ALA A 732 -4.55 -87.84 -42.24
N SER A 733 -5.08 -88.20 -41.06
CA SER A 733 -5.49 -89.58 -40.76
C SER A 733 -6.71 -90.03 -41.58
N ALA A 734 -7.67 -89.13 -41.85
CA ALA A 734 -8.79 -89.41 -42.75
C ALA A 734 -8.32 -89.67 -44.20
N VAL A 735 -7.37 -88.89 -44.72
CA VAL A 735 -6.80 -89.09 -46.07
C VAL A 735 -6.05 -90.43 -46.17
N ILE A 736 -5.31 -90.82 -45.14
CA ILE A 736 -4.62 -92.12 -45.09
C ILE A 736 -5.63 -93.27 -45.05
N ALA A 737 -6.70 -93.15 -44.25
CA ALA A 737 -7.75 -94.17 -44.17
C ALA A 737 -8.50 -94.34 -45.50
N ILE A 738 -8.79 -93.25 -46.22
CA ILE A 738 -9.43 -93.28 -47.54
C ILE A 738 -8.52 -93.96 -48.58
N LYS A 739 -7.21 -93.64 -48.59
CA LYS A 739 -6.25 -94.33 -49.47
C LYS A 739 -6.09 -95.82 -49.16
N LYS A 740 -6.16 -96.21 -47.88
CA LYS A 740 -6.09 -97.62 -47.46
C LYS A 740 -7.35 -98.40 -47.86
N ARG A 741 -8.52 -97.75 -47.86
CA ARG A 741 -9.79 -98.34 -48.30
C ARG A 741 -9.82 -98.56 -49.83
N GLN A 742 -9.31 -97.60 -50.61
CA GLN A 742 -9.17 -97.74 -52.07
C GLN A 742 -8.17 -98.84 -52.50
N ALA A 743 -7.16 -99.15 -51.67
CA ALA A 743 -6.22 -100.24 -51.92
C ALA A 743 -6.77 -101.64 -51.57
N THR A 744 -7.89 -101.72 -50.83
CA THR A 744 -8.49 -103.01 -50.41
C THR A 744 -9.66 -103.42 -51.32
N GLU A 745 -10.24 -102.49 -52.09
CA GLU A 745 -11.31 -102.75 -53.06
C GLU A 745 -10.82 -103.01 -54.49
N ALA A 746 -9.49 -103.06 -54.71
CA ALA A 746 -8.86 -103.33 -56.00
C ALA A 746 -8.15 -104.71 -56.06
N ARG A 747 -8.67 -105.72 -55.36
CA ARG A 747 -8.24 -107.11 -55.48
C ARG A 747 -9.40 -108.05 -55.75
#